data_AF-A0A0A9DRF2-F1
#
_entry.id   AF-A0A0A9DRF2-F1
#
_cell.length_a   1.000
_cell.length_b   1.000
_cell.length_c   1.000
_cell.angle_alpha   90.00
_cell.angle_beta   90.00
_cell.angle_gamma   90.00
#
_symmetry.space_group_name_H-M   'P 1'
#
loop_
_entity.id
_entity.type
_entity.pdbx_description
1 polymer ?
#
loop_
_entity_poly.entity_id
_entity_poly.type
_entity_poly.pdbx_seq_one_letter_code
_entity_poly.pdbx_strand_id
1 'polypeptide(L)'
;MFASRQGLTASDIRKWMGDFRNIRNVAKYSARLGQSFSSSTETLKVHKYEVEEIPDIKNDTKYIFSDGVGKISANFAMEVAMKCNLKRFAPSVFQIRYGGYKGVVAVDPTSNRKLSLRKSMSKFQSENITLDVLAYSKYQPCFLNRQLITLLSTLGVRDSVFELKQQEAVRQLNRMVTEPQAAKEAIALMPMGEITNVVKELLLCGYQPDREPYLSMLLQTFRASKLLELKTKSRIFIPRGRAMMGCLDETRTLMYGEVFIQASSNANEHHKFVVTGQVVVAKNPCLHPGDVRVLQAVNVPALHHMFDCVVFPQQGSRPHPNECSGSDLDGDIYFVSWDQSLIPTHMVEPMDYTPAPTEILDHDVTIEEVEEYFTNYIVNESLGIIANAHVVFADKEHRKAKSEPCIELAKLFSVAVDFPKTGVPAQIPPELYVKEYPDFMEKLDKATYVSEGVIGKLYREIKKHTPHIKYFTKDVARRSYDTDLIVDGYEDYITEAIEFKEEYDFKLGNLMDHYGIKSEAEIISGCILKMAKNFTKSSDADAIRMAVRSLRKEARSWFNEMSTDEYGIGQDTLDAKASAWYHVTYHPEFWGCYNEGYGRDRPHLISFPWCVYDRLLRIKERRNSLRTIRPGLVSLLNNMNQNLRLR
;
A
#
# COMPACT_ATOMS: atom_id res chain seq x y z
N MET A 1 -25.91 -10.93 3.56
CA MET A 1 -25.61 -11.75 2.36
C MET A 1 -26.94 -12.40 1.96
N PHE A 2 -27.53 -12.01 0.85
CA PHE A 2 -28.78 -12.61 0.38
C PHE A 2 -28.45 -13.70 -0.64
N ALA A 3 -29.00 -14.90 -0.46
CA ALA A 3 -28.85 -15.99 -1.41
C ALA A 3 -29.39 -15.57 -2.78
N SER A 4 -28.64 -15.85 -3.87
CA SER A 4 -29.04 -15.48 -5.24
C SER A 4 -30.30 -16.20 -5.73
N ARG A 5 -30.68 -17.29 -5.05
CA ARG A 5 -31.92 -18.03 -5.26
C ARG A 5 -32.43 -18.62 -3.95
N GLN A 6 -33.73 -18.84 -3.87
CA GLN A 6 -34.36 -19.56 -2.77
C GLN A 6 -33.82 -21.01 -2.69
N GLY A 7 -33.51 -21.47 -1.47
CA GLY A 7 -32.98 -22.82 -1.23
C GLY A 7 -31.47 -23.01 -1.45
N LEU A 8 -30.71 -21.97 -1.81
CA LEU A 8 -29.25 -22.06 -1.84
C LEU A 8 -28.70 -22.15 -0.41
N THR A 9 -28.05 -23.27 -0.09
CA THR A 9 -27.45 -23.53 1.22
C THR A 9 -25.94 -23.27 1.23
N ALA A 10 -25.34 -23.15 2.42
CA ALA A 10 -23.88 -23.11 2.55
C ALA A 10 -23.19 -24.38 2.01
N SER A 11 -23.88 -25.53 2.09
CA SER A 11 -23.40 -26.79 1.52
C SER A 11 -23.31 -26.73 -0.01
N ASP A 12 -24.33 -26.17 -0.66
CA ASP A 12 -24.33 -25.97 -2.11
C ASP A 12 -23.18 -25.07 -2.56
N ILE A 13 -22.93 -23.99 -1.80
CA ILE A 13 -21.82 -23.06 -2.07
C ILE A 13 -20.47 -23.76 -1.95
N ARG A 14 -20.24 -24.55 -0.88
CA ARG A 14 -18.99 -25.31 -0.72
C ARG A 14 -18.78 -26.33 -1.83
N LYS A 15 -19.84 -27.02 -2.26
CA LYS A 15 -19.79 -27.96 -3.39
C LYS A 15 -19.48 -27.25 -4.71
N TRP A 16 -19.96 -26.02 -4.89
CA TRP A 16 -19.65 -25.19 -6.07
C TRP A 16 -18.19 -24.72 -6.11
N MET A 17 -17.56 -24.47 -4.96
CA MET A 17 -16.16 -24.01 -4.90
C MET A 17 -15.16 -25.00 -5.51
N GLY A 18 -15.37 -26.30 -5.29
CA GLY A 18 -14.50 -27.35 -5.80
C GLY A 18 -14.62 -28.66 -5.02
N ASP A 19 -13.79 -29.64 -5.39
CA ASP A 19 -13.66 -30.92 -4.71
C ASP A 19 -12.45 -30.92 -3.77
N PHE A 20 -12.75 -30.93 -2.47
CA PHE A 20 -11.78 -30.90 -1.38
C PHE A 20 -11.61 -32.25 -0.69
N ARG A 21 -12.30 -33.33 -1.14
CA ARG A 21 -12.31 -34.65 -0.45
C ARG A 21 -10.93 -35.31 -0.35
N ASN A 22 -9.99 -34.90 -1.20
CA ASN A 22 -8.60 -35.35 -1.16
C ASN A 22 -7.75 -34.62 -0.10
N ILE A 23 -8.31 -33.62 0.59
CA ILE A 23 -7.63 -32.87 1.65
C ILE A 23 -8.10 -33.40 3.00
N ARG A 24 -7.27 -34.25 3.60
CA ARG A 24 -7.53 -34.94 4.87
C ARG A 24 -6.89 -34.24 6.08
N ASN A 25 -6.68 -32.93 5.99
CA ASN A 25 -6.17 -32.11 7.08
C ASN A 25 -7.08 -30.90 7.24
N VAL A 26 -7.63 -30.70 8.43
CA VAL A 26 -8.69 -29.70 8.70
C VAL A 26 -8.20 -28.28 8.45
N ALA A 27 -6.96 -27.95 8.88
CA ALA A 27 -6.36 -26.63 8.67
C ALA A 27 -6.16 -26.35 7.18
N LYS A 28 -5.55 -27.31 6.45
CA LYS A 28 -5.34 -27.21 5.01
C LYS A 28 -6.67 -27.10 4.25
N TYR A 29 -7.67 -27.88 4.64
CA TYR A 29 -9.02 -27.83 4.06
C TYR A 29 -9.64 -26.44 4.24
N SER A 30 -9.62 -25.92 5.47
CA SER A 30 -10.09 -24.58 5.82
C SER A 30 -9.38 -23.50 5.00
N ALA A 31 -8.06 -23.57 4.88
CA ALA A 31 -7.27 -22.64 4.07
C ALA A 31 -7.64 -22.69 2.58
N ARG A 32 -8.02 -23.85 2.03
CA ARG A 32 -8.46 -23.98 0.63
C ARG A 32 -9.87 -23.50 0.39
N LEU A 33 -10.79 -23.66 1.36
CA LEU A 33 -12.07 -22.97 1.31
C LEU A 33 -11.89 -21.45 1.27
N GLY A 34 -11.00 -20.92 2.12
CA GLY A 34 -10.64 -19.49 2.18
C GLY A 34 -10.15 -18.94 0.84
N GLN A 35 -9.52 -19.76 0.00
CA GLN A 35 -8.97 -19.35 -1.30
C GLN A 35 -10.05 -18.76 -2.23
N SER A 36 -11.28 -19.26 -2.16
CA SER A 36 -12.44 -18.82 -2.97
C SER A 36 -12.95 -17.42 -2.60
N PHE A 37 -12.50 -16.86 -1.48
CA PHE A 37 -12.88 -15.53 -0.99
C PHE A 37 -11.80 -14.47 -1.22
N SER A 38 -10.74 -14.81 -1.97
CA SER A 38 -9.70 -13.84 -2.34
C SER A 38 -10.30 -12.73 -3.18
N SER A 39 -10.03 -11.45 -2.86
CA SER A 39 -10.41 -10.35 -3.74
C SER A 39 -9.61 -10.43 -5.05
N SER A 40 -10.31 -10.55 -6.17
CA SER A 40 -9.74 -10.68 -7.51
C SER A 40 -10.47 -9.81 -8.53
N THR A 41 -9.84 -9.64 -9.69
CA THR A 41 -10.49 -9.18 -10.91
C THR A 41 -10.76 -10.39 -11.80
N GLU A 42 -12.03 -10.70 -12.03
CA GLU A 42 -12.43 -11.71 -13.02
C GLU A 42 -12.00 -11.24 -14.42
N THR A 43 -11.35 -12.10 -15.21
CA THR A 43 -10.83 -11.73 -16.53
C THR A 43 -11.49 -12.48 -17.68
N LEU A 44 -11.01 -13.68 -18.01
CA LEU A 44 -11.39 -14.46 -19.18
C LEU A 44 -11.68 -15.90 -18.77
N LYS A 45 -12.53 -16.57 -19.54
CA LYS A 45 -12.70 -18.02 -19.45
C LYS A 45 -11.63 -18.70 -20.31
N VAL A 46 -10.94 -19.68 -19.73
CA VAL A 46 -9.90 -20.46 -20.39
C VAL A 46 -10.31 -21.91 -20.37
N HIS A 47 -10.57 -22.50 -21.52
CA HIS A 47 -10.99 -23.90 -21.59
C HIS A 47 -9.81 -24.84 -21.32
N LYS A 48 -10.11 -26.04 -20.81
CA LYS A 48 -9.08 -27.05 -20.49
C LYS A 48 -8.15 -27.39 -21.66
N TYR A 49 -8.64 -27.36 -22.92
CA TYR A 49 -7.81 -27.62 -24.10
C TYR A 49 -6.84 -26.46 -24.45
N GLU A 50 -7.03 -25.29 -23.86
CA GLU A 50 -6.15 -24.11 -24.00
C GLU A 50 -5.06 -24.06 -22.91
N VAL A 51 -5.20 -24.92 -21.89
CA VAL A 51 -4.26 -25.08 -20.79
C VAL A 51 -3.43 -26.34 -21.00
N GLU A 52 -2.13 -26.26 -20.77
CA GLU A 52 -1.27 -27.43 -20.65
C GLU A 52 -0.77 -27.60 -19.22
N GLU A 53 -0.66 -28.85 -18.77
CA GLU A 53 0.01 -29.17 -17.51
C GLU A 53 1.47 -29.55 -17.82
N ILE A 54 2.41 -28.82 -17.22
CA ILE A 54 3.85 -29.02 -17.38
C ILE A 54 4.47 -29.49 -16.06
N PRO A 55 5.59 -30.25 -16.10
CA PRO A 55 6.21 -30.76 -14.89
C PRO A 55 6.80 -29.63 -14.03
N ASP A 56 6.81 -29.86 -12.72
CA ASP A 56 7.60 -29.08 -11.78
C ASP A 56 9.11 -29.28 -12.04
N ILE A 57 9.87 -28.18 -11.99
CA ILE A 57 11.32 -28.19 -12.12
C ILE A 57 11.92 -28.45 -10.74
N LYS A 58 12.71 -29.52 -10.62
CA LYS A 58 13.28 -30.00 -9.36
C LYS A 58 14.75 -30.32 -9.59
N ASN A 59 15.56 -30.27 -8.53
CA ASN A 59 16.90 -30.85 -8.57
C ASN A 59 16.88 -32.29 -8.02
N ASP A 60 18.04 -32.93 -7.94
CA ASP A 60 18.19 -34.29 -7.40
C ASP A 60 17.94 -34.36 -5.89
N THR A 61 17.99 -33.21 -5.22
CA THR A 61 17.54 -33.04 -3.84
C THR A 61 16.06 -32.68 -3.83
N LYS A 62 15.35 -32.83 -2.73
CA LYS A 62 13.87 -32.71 -2.65
C LYS A 62 13.23 -31.36 -3.09
N TYR A 63 13.99 -30.37 -3.56
CA TYR A 63 13.50 -29.01 -3.79
C TYR A 63 12.81 -28.83 -5.14
N ILE A 64 11.76 -28.00 -5.14
CA ILE A 64 11.03 -27.58 -6.34
C ILE A 64 11.39 -26.12 -6.62
N PHE A 65 12.04 -25.85 -7.76
CA PHE A 65 12.43 -24.49 -8.19
C PHE A 65 11.24 -23.72 -8.75
N SER A 66 10.26 -24.43 -9.30
CA SER A 66 9.06 -23.85 -9.93
C SER A 66 7.84 -23.83 -9.00
N ASP A 67 8.02 -23.91 -7.67
CA ASP A 67 6.89 -24.02 -6.74
C ASP A 67 5.99 -22.79 -6.83
N GLY A 68 4.76 -22.98 -7.30
CA GLY A 68 3.77 -21.91 -7.40
C GLY A 68 3.82 -21.06 -8.67
N VAL A 69 4.71 -21.34 -9.64
CA VAL A 69 4.81 -20.55 -10.87
C VAL A 69 4.53 -21.37 -12.14
N GLY A 70 3.79 -20.78 -13.07
CA GLY A 70 3.49 -21.28 -14.40
C GLY A 70 3.80 -20.26 -15.48
N LYS A 71 3.31 -20.49 -16.70
CA LYS A 71 3.53 -19.63 -17.86
C LYS A 71 2.22 -19.14 -18.44
N ILE A 72 2.24 -17.93 -19.00
CA ILE A 72 1.18 -17.35 -19.82
C ILE A 72 1.76 -16.93 -21.17
N SER A 73 1.09 -17.23 -22.28
CA SER A 73 1.57 -16.76 -23.60
C SER A 73 1.44 -15.25 -23.72
N ALA A 74 2.34 -14.64 -24.49
CA ALA A 74 2.37 -13.18 -24.67
C ALA A 74 1.05 -12.60 -25.21
N ASN A 75 0.41 -13.27 -26.17
CA ASN A 75 -0.87 -12.85 -26.73
C ASN A 75 -1.97 -12.87 -25.67
N PHE A 76 -2.07 -13.96 -24.90
CA PHE A 76 -3.09 -14.09 -23.87
C PHE A 76 -2.85 -13.15 -22.69
N ALA A 77 -1.59 -12.90 -22.31
CA ALA A 77 -1.23 -11.91 -21.30
C ALA A 77 -1.75 -10.51 -21.65
N MET A 78 -1.74 -10.13 -22.93
CA MET A 78 -2.29 -8.85 -23.39
C MET A 78 -3.82 -8.81 -23.25
N GLU A 79 -4.52 -9.88 -23.61
CA GLU A 79 -5.97 -9.98 -23.44
C GLU A 79 -6.38 -9.86 -21.95
N VAL A 80 -5.64 -10.54 -21.07
CA VAL A 80 -5.81 -10.46 -19.61
C VAL A 80 -5.54 -9.05 -19.10
N ALA A 81 -4.45 -8.41 -19.55
CA ALA A 81 -4.10 -7.04 -19.18
C ALA A 81 -5.21 -6.03 -19.54
N MET A 82 -5.81 -6.17 -20.72
CA MET A 82 -6.95 -5.33 -21.12
C MET A 82 -8.14 -5.46 -20.18
N LYS A 83 -8.45 -6.67 -19.70
CA LYS A 83 -9.51 -6.90 -18.68
C LYS A 83 -9.16 -6.30 -17.32
N CYS A 84 -7.88 -6.23 -16.98
CA CYS A 84 -7.39 -5.52 -15.79
C CYS A 84 -7.31 -3.98 -15.98
N ASN A 85 -7.89 -3.42 -17.06
CA ASN A 85 -7.81 -2.01 -17.43
C ASN A 85 -6.38 -1.49 -17.73
N LEU A 86 -5.46 -2.38 -18.08
CA LEU A 86 -4.10 -2.06 -18.50
C LEU A 86 -4.03 -2.01 -20.03
N LYS A 87 -4.21 -0.80 -20.58
CA LYS A 87 -4.37 -0.62 -22.04
C LYS A 87 -3.05 -0.50 -22.82
N ARG A 88 -1.94 -0.19 -22.15
CA ARG A 88 -0.67 0.16 -22.82
C ARG A 88 0.21 -1.05 -23.11
N PHE A 89 0.31 -1.98 -22.18
CA PHE A 89 1.15 -3.16 -22.29
C PHE A 89 0.72 -4.23 -21.27
N ALA A 90 1.15 -5.47 -21.49
CA ALA A 90 0.95 -6.56 -20.55
C ALA A 90 2.05 -6.58 -19.47
N PRO A 91 1.70 -6.66 -18.17
CA PRO A 91 2.64 -7.02 -17.12
C PRO A 91 3.41 -8.30 -17.45
N SER A 92 4.66 -8.41 -16.99
CA SER A 92 5.47 -9.62 -17.16
C SER A 92 5.00 -10.80 -16.31
N VAL A 93 4.29 -10.52 -15.21
CA VAL A 93 3.89 -11.51 -14.22
C VAL A 93 2.50 -11.21 -13.67
N PHE A 94 1.67 -12.24 -13.52
CA PHE A 94 0.33 -12.16 -12.92
C PHE A 94 0.19 -13.16 -11.78
N GLN A 95 -0.30 -12.72 -10.62
CA GLN A 95 -0.78 -13.62 -9.58
C GLN A 95 -2.22 -14.00 -9.88
N ILE A 96 -2.50 -15.29 -9.98
CA ILE A 96 -3.77 -15.81 -10.48
C ILE A 96 -4.48 -16.75 -9.53
N ARG A 97 -5.79 -16.91 -9.77
CA ARG A 97 -6.59 -18.09 -9.42
C ARG A 97 -7.25 -18.61 -10.69
N TYR A 98 -7.24 -19.92 -10.85
CA TYR A 98 -7.86 -20.57 -12.00
C TYR A 98 -8.32 -21.97 -11.60
N GLY A 99 -9.62 -22.16 -11.42
CA GLY A 99 -10.14 -23.38 -10.78
C GLY A 99 -9.47 -23.63 -9.42
N GLY A 100 -8.87 -24.81 -9.25
CA GLY A 100 -8.10 -25.14 -8.05
C GLY A 100 -6.64 -24.69 -8.06
N TYR A 101 -6.18 -24.03 -9.14
CA TYR A 101 -4.82 -23.52 -9.25
C TYR A 101 -4.65 -22.18 -8.54
N LYS A 102 -3.58 -22.08 -7.75
CA LYS A 102 -3.08 -20.84 -7.11
C LYS A 102 -1.62 -20.68 -7.45
N GLY A 103 -1.25 -19.48 -7.88
CA GLY A 103 0.14 -19.11 -8.00
C GLY A 103 0.36 -17.91 -8.90
N VAL A 104 1.52 -17.87 -9.52
CA VAL A 104 1.93 -16.86 -10.49
C VAL A 104 2.02 -17.47 -11.88
N VAL A 105 1.73 -16.69 -12.92
CA VAL A 105 2.10 -17.00 -14.30
C VAL A 105 2.97 -15.91 -14.88
N ALA A 106 4.11 -16.29 -15.46
CA ALA A 106 5.06 -15.40 -16.11
C ALA A 106 4.87 -15.43 -17.63
N VAL A 107 5.06 -14.29 -18.29
CA VAL A 107 4.99 -14.19 -19.76
C VAL A 107 6.10 -15.02 -20.38
N ASP A 108 5.71 -16.00 -21.21
CA ASP A 108 6.61 -16.75 -22.07
C ASP A 108 6.29 -16.40 -23.54
N PRO A 109 7.15 -15.62 -24.21
CA PRO A 109 6.97 -15.24 -25.61
C PRO A 109 6.95 -16.43 -26.58
N THR A 110 7.46 -17.59 -26.16
CA THR A 110 7.56 -18.81 -26.99
C THR A 110 6.39 -19.77 -26.78
N SER A 111 5.54 -19.53 -25.77
CA SER A 111 4.41 -20.41 -25.47
C SER A 111 3.26 -20.22 -26.45
N ASN A 112 2.75 -21.34 -26.98
CA ASN A 112 1.57 -21.38 -27.85
C ASN A 112 0.26 -21.72 -27.10
N ARG A 113 0.35 -22.05 -25.81
CA ARG A 113 -0.83 -22.29 -24.95
C ARG A 113 -1.20 -21.03 -24.19
N LYS A 114 -2.47 -20.87 -23.85
CA LYS A 114 -2.90 -19.71 -23.04
C LYS A 114 -2.23 -19.75 -21.68
N LEU A 115 -2.27 -20.92 -21.02
CA LEU A 115 -1.65 -21.15 -19.72
C LEU A 115 -0.88 -22.48 -19.73
N SER A 116 0.31 -22.49 -19.13
CA SER A 116 1.07 -23.69 -18.82
C SER A 116 1.22 -23.78 -17.30
N LEU A 117 0.51 -24.70 -16.66
CA LEU A 117 0.39 -24.78 -15.20
C LEU A 117 1.12 -26.00 -14.64
N ARG A 118 1.55 -25.93 -13.38
CA ARG A 118 2.32 -26.99 -12.71
C ARG A 118 1.53 -27.65 -11.59
N LYS A 119 1.90 -28.89 -11.25
CA LYS A 119 1.26 -29.66 -10.17
C LYS A 119 1.37 -28.95 -8.82
N SER A 120 2.51 -28.32 -8.50
CA SER A 120 2.69 -27.49 -7.31
C SER A 120 1.64 -26.39 -7.15
N MET A 121 1.10 -25.86 -8.26
CA MET A 121 0.07 -24.82 -8.26
C MET A 121 -1.34 -25.37 -7.98
N SER A 122 -1.61 -26.64 -8.30
CA SER A 122 -2.92 -27.28 -8.13
C SER A 122 -3.20 -27.63 -6.67
N LYS A 123 -4.16 -26.96 -6.03
CA LYS A 123 -4.42 -27.10 -4.59
C LYS A 123 -5.63 -27.99 -4.28
N PHE A 124 -6.58 -28.07 -5.19
CA PHE A 124 -7.78 -28.93 -5.16
C PHE A 124 -8.33 -29.10 -6.57
N GLN A 125 -9.29 -30.01 -6.78
CA GLN A 125 -9.90 -30.19 -8.11
C GLN A 125 -11.09 -29.24 -8.27
N SER A 126 -11.25 -28.65 -9.46
CA SER A 126 -12.38 -27.76 -9.75
C SER A 126 -12.72 -27.78 -11.24
N GLU A 127 -13.99 -27.56 -11.56
CA GLU A 127 -14.49 -27.41 -12.93
C GLU A 127 -14.54 -25.95 -13.38
N ASN A 128 -14.24 -25.00 -12.49
CA ASN A 128 -14.23 -23.59 -12.81
C ASN A 128 -13.10 -23.27 -13.81
N ILE A 129 -13.48 -22.61 -14.91
CA ILE A 129 -12.61 -22.24 -16.04
C ILE A 129 -12.34 -20.73 -16.10
N THR A 130 -12.80 -19.97 -15.13
CA THR A 130 -12.58 -18.53 -15.04
C THR A 130 -11.18 -18.25 -14.51
N LEU A 131 -10.46 -17.36 -15.18
CA LEU A 131 -9.19 -16.83 -14.73
C LEU A 131 -9.42 -15.53 -13.95
N ASP A 132 -8.93 -15.53 -12.71
CA ASP A 132 -8.97 -14.42 -11.79
C ASP A 132 -7.56 -13.86 -11.58
N VAL A 133 -7.39 -12.56 -11.71
CA VAL A 133 -6.12 -11.87 -11.43
C VAL A 133 -6.21 -11.14 -10.09
N LEU A 134 -5.28 -11.45 -9.19
CA LEU A 134 -5.21 -10.84 -7.86
C LEU A 134 -4.25 -9.65 -7.84
N ALA A 135 -3.12 -9.82 -8.51
CA ALA A 135 -2.06 -8.82 -8.61
C ALA A 135 -1.24 -9.07 -9.89
N TYR A 136 -0.41 -8.10 -10.24
CA TYR A 136 0.50 -8.18 -11.37
C TYR A 136 1.78 -7.38 -11.09
N SER A 137 2.86 -7.70 -11.81
CA SER A 137 4.13 -6.96 -11.74
C SER A 137 3.92 -5.50 -12.15
N LYS A 138 4.45 -4.58 -11.35
CA LYS A 138 4.39 -3.12 -11.57
C LYS A 138 5.48 -2.45 -10.76
N TYR A 139 5.75 -1.18 -11.04
CA TYR A 139 6.59 -0.36 -10.15
C TYR A 139 6.06 -0.41 -8.71
N GLN A 140 6.85 -0.94 -7.77
CA GLN A 140 6.55 -0.86 -6.34
C GLN A 140 7.76 -0.30 -5.58
N PRO A 141 7.58 0.83 -4.86
CA PRO A 141 8.66 1.44 -4.09
C PRO A 141 9.13 0.52 -2.96
N CYS A 142 10.45 0.51 -2.74
CA CYS A 142 11.10 -0.33 -1.75
C CYS A 142 11.32 0.42 -0.44
N PHE A 143 11.07 -0.24 0.69
CA PHE A 143 11.28 0.33 2.00
C PHE A 143 12.00 -0.66 2.91
N LEU A 144 12.96 -0.16 3.69
CA LEU A 144 13.41 -0.85 4.88
C LEU A 144 12.29 -0.88 5.92
N ASN A 145 12.37 -1.84 6.83
CA ASN A 145 11.54 -1.92 8.03
C ASN A 145 12.43 -2.39 9.20
N ARG A 146 11.87 -2.46 10.41
CA ARG A 146 12.61 -2.92 11.60
C ARG A 146 13.27 -4.29 11.40
N GLN A 147 12.58 -5.27 10.82
CA GLN A 147 13.12 -6.62 10.59
C GLN A 147 14.35 -6.59 9.68
N LEU A 148 14.22 -5.99 8.49
CA LEU A 148 15.34 -5.85 7.55
C LEU A 148 16.51 -5.09 8.16
N ILE A 149 16.27 -3.99 8.89
CA ILE A 149 17.33 -3.22 9.54
C ILE A 149 18.05 -4.08 10.58
N THR A 150 17.32 -4.84 11.40
CA THR A 150 17.88 -5.77 12.38
C THR A 150 18.78 -6.80 11.70
N LEU A 151 18.31 -7.45 10.62
CA LEU A 151 19.09 -8.48 9.93
C LEU A 151 20.31 -7.88 9.22
N LEU A 152 20.16 -6.79 8.47
CA LEU A 152 21.27 -6.12 7.79
C LEU A 152 22.33 -5.62 8.79
N SER A 153 21.91 -5.06 9.92
CA SER A 153 22.81 -4.64 11.01
C SER A 153 23.50 -5.83 11.68
N THR A 154 22.83 -6.99 11.76
CA THR A 154 23.41 -8.26 12.24
C THR A 154 24.45 -8.83 11.25
N LEU A 155 24.26 -8.59 9.95
CA LEU A 155 25.15 -9.02 8.87
C LEU A 155 26.25 -7.99 8.52
N GLY A 156 26.42 -6.98 9.36
CA GLY A 156 27.55 -6.04 9.32
C GLY A 156 27.32 -4.74 8.53
N VAL A 157 26.08 -4.43 8.11
CA VAL A 157 25.76 -3.08 7.62
C VAL A 157 25.83 -2.10 8.81
N ARG A 158 26.63 -1.05 8.67
CA ARG A 158 26.87 -0.09 9.75
C ARG A 158 25.62 0.74 10.05
N ASP A 159 25.40 1.04 11.34
CA ASP A 159 24.32 1.90 11.83
C ASP A 159 24.22 3.24 11.08
N SER A 160 25.38 3.86 10.79
CA SER A 160 25.48 5.13 10.08
C SER A 160 24.87 5.12 8.67
N VAL A 161 24.80 3.95 8.02
CA VAL A 161 24.12 3.81 6.73
C VAL A 161 22.62 4.06 6.92
N PHE A 162 21.99 3.40 7.90
CA PHE A 162 20.56 3.54 8.16
C PHE A 162 20.21 4.95 8.65
N GLU A 163 21.04 5.53 9.51
CA GLU A 163 20.90 6.91 9.97
C GLU A 163 20.92 7.89 8.79
N LEU A 164 21.87 7.75 7.86
CA LEU A 164 21.95 8.57 6.65
C LEU A 164 20.71 8.40 5.75
N LYS A 165 20.23 7.15 5.54
CA LYS A 165 19.01 6.92 4.75
C LYS A 165 17.78 7.55 5.40
N GLN A 166 17.65 7.48 6.72
CA GLN A 166 16.55 8.14 7.43
C GLN A 166 16.65 9.66 7.34
N GLN A 167 17.84 10.24 7.52
CA GLN A 167 18.06 11.67 7.38
C GLN A 167 17.69 12.17 5.97
N GLU A 168 18.04 11.42 4.93
CA GLU A 168 17.62 11.71 3.55
C GLU A 168 16.09 11.66 3.41
N ALA A 169 15.44 10.62 3.92
CA ALA A 169 13.99 10.50 3.89
C ALA A 169 13.29 11.67 4.61
N VAL A 170 13.78 12.05 5.80
CA VAL A 170 13.26 13.22 6.55
C VAL A 170 13.47 14.51 5.76
N ARG A 171 14.63 14.70 5.11
CA ARG A 171 14.90 15.88 4.31
C ARG A 171 13.93 16.00 3.13
N GLN A 172 13.66 14.90 2.43
CA GLN A 172 12.68 14.85 1.34
C GLN A 172 11.27 15.17 1.84
N LEU A 173 10.88 14.61 2.99
CA LEU A 173 9.60 14.90 3.65
C LEU A 173 9.49 16.37 4.09
N ASN A 174 10.57 17.02 4.52
CA ASN A 174 10.54 18.43 4.86
C ASN A 174 10.43 19.33 3.61
N ARG A 175 11.08 18.96 2.51
CA ARG A 175 10.98 19.70 1.24
C ARG A 175 9.58 19.62 0.62
N MET A 176 8.83 18.54 0.84
CA MET A 176 7.50 18.37 0.24
C MET A 176 6.50 19.47 0.64
N VAL A 177 6.69 20.13 1.79
CA VAL A 177 5.77 21.18 2.27
C VAL A 177 6.13 22.58 1.81
N THR A 178 7.25 22.74 1.10
CA THR A 178 7.76 24.04 0.62
C THR A 178 8.06 24.05 -0.88
N GLU A 179 8.45 22.91 -1.44
CA GLU A 179 8.90 22.80 -2.83
C GLU A 179 7.90 22.00 -3.69
N PRO A 180 7.30 22.59 -4.74
CA PRO A 180 6.32 21.91 -5.58
C PRO A 180 6.82 20.60 -6.20
N GLN A 181 8.08 20.56 -6.63
CA GLN A 181 8.67 19.37 -7.26
C GLN A 181 8.86 18.23 -6.25
N ALA A 182 9.38 18.53 -5.05
CA ALA A 182 9.49 17.55 -3.98
C ALA A 182 8.11 17.05 -3.52
N ALA A 183 7.10 17.93 -3.52
CA ALA A 183 5.72 17.54 -3.25
C ALA A 183 5.20 16.54 -4.28
N LYS A 184 5.40 16.79 -5.58
CA LYS A 184 5.00 15.88 -6.67
C LYS A 184 5.67 14.51 -6.54
N GLU A 185 6.96 14.48 -6.23
CA GLU A 185 7.73 13.25 -6.02
C GLU A 185 7.22 12.46 -4.80
N ALA A 186 6.97 13.14 -3.68
CA ALA A 186 6.44 12.51 -2.48
C ALA A 186 5.03 11.93 -2.70
N ILE A 187 4.14 12.66 -3.39
CA ILE A 187 2.79 12.21 -3.72
C ILE A 187 2.82 11.00 -4.65
N ALA A 188 3.77 10.93 -5.60
CA ALA A 188 3.94 9.78 -6.48
C ALA A 188 4.31 8.48 -5.73
N LEU A 189 4.85 8.57 -4.50
CA LEU A 189 5.16 7.42 -3.65
C LEU A 189 3.98 7.00 -2.75
N MET A 190 2.88 7.75 -2.75
CA MET A 190 1.70 7.45 -1.94
C MET A 190 0.70 6.58 -2.71
N PRO A 191 -0.13 5.78 -2.01
CA PRO A 191 -1.25 5.10 -2.65
C PRO A 191 -2.17 6.11 -3.33
N MET A 192 -2.48 5.89 -4.60
CA MET A 192 -3.39 6.75 -5.35
C MET A 192 -4.82 6.63 -4.80
N GLY A 193 -5.42 7.77 -4.48
CA GLY A 193 -6.82 7.95 -4.12
C GLY A 193 -7.33 9.33 -4.54
N GLU A 194 -8.60 9.62 -4.23
CA GLU A 194 -9.22 10.89 -4.62
C GLU A 194 -8.41 12.09 -4.11
N ILE A 195 -8.06 12.12 -2.82
CA ILE A 195 -7.37 13.26 -2.20
C ILE A 195 -5.93 13.42 -2.70
N THR A 196 -5.19 12.33 -2.88
CA THR A 196 -3.84 12.42 -3.49
C THR A 196 -3.91 12.92 -4.93
N ASN A 197 -4.99 12.59 -5.66
CA ASN A 197 -5.23 13.14 -7.00
C ASN A 197 -5.53 14.64 -6.94
N VAL A 198 -6.38 15.10 -6.01
CA VAL A 198 -6.63 16.54 -5.80
C VAL A 198 -5.34 17.30 -5.54
N VAL A 199 -4.49 16.80 -4.64
CA VAL A 199 -3.18 17.40 -4.34
C VAL A 199 -2.27 17.41 -5.57
N LYS A 200 -2.24 16.32 -6.35
CA LYS A 200 -1.47 16.24 -7.59
C LYS A 200 -1.94 17.30 -8.60
N GLU A 201 -3.24 17.42 -8.84
CA GLU A 201 -3.81 18.38 -9.78
C GLU A 201 -3.58 19.83 -9.33
N LEU A 202 -3.69 20.13 -8.03
CA LEU A 202 -3.32 21.44 -7.47
C LEU A 202 -1.86 21.80 -7.77
N LEU A 203 -0.93 20.87 -7.55
CA LEU A 203 0.49 21.06 -7.84
C LEU A 203 0.78 21.18 -9.36
N LEU A 204 -0.01 20.54 -10.22
CA LEU A 204 0.09 20.66 -11.67
C LEU A 204 -0.44 22.01 -12.17
N CYS A 205 -1.51 22.54 -11.56
CA CYS A 205 -2.07 23.87 -11.83
C CYS A 205 -1.14 25.02 -11.37
N GLY A 206 -0.09 24.72 -10.60
CA GLY A 206 0.94 25.68 -10.20
C GLY A 206 0.78 26.23 -8.78
N TYR A 207 -0.13 25.68 -7.98
CA TYR A 207 -0.24 26.03 -6.57
C TYR A 207 1.05 25.72 -5.81
N GLN A 208 1.47 26.66 -4.98
CA GLN A 208 2.65 26.48 -4.11
C GLN A 208 2.23 25.76 -2.82
N PRO A 209 3.02 24.76 -2.36
CA PRO A 209 2.74 23.96 -1.17
C PRO A 209 2.33 24.74 0.10
N ASP A 210 2.86 25.93 0.31
CA ASP A 210 2.72 26.72 1.54
C ASP A 210 1.79 27.94 1.38
N ARG A 211 1.24 28.17 0.19
CA ARG A 211 0.39 29.34 -0.12
C ARG A 211 -1.09 29.05 0.00
N GLU A 212 -1.52 27.89 -0.51
CA GLU A 212 -2.93 27.49 -0.49
C GLU A 212 -3.19 26.65 0.78
N PRO A 213 -4.07 27.09 1.70
CA PRO A 213 -4.29 26.46 2.99
C PRO A 213 -4.67 24.99 2.93
N TYR A 214 -5.52 24.57 1.98
CA TYR A 214 -5.97 23.19 1.85
C TYR A 214 -4.84 22.26 1.39
N LEU A 215 -4.07 22.66 0.37
CA LEU A 215 -2.87 21.98 -0.09
C LEU A 215 -1.84 21.89 1.04
N SER A 216 -1.57 23.00 1.72
CA SER A 216 -0.63 23.08 2.83
C SER A 216 -1.00 22.13 3.97
N MET A 217 -2.27 22.10 4.41
CA MET A 217 -2.68 21.20 5.49
C MET A 217 -2.56 19.72 5.09
N LEU A 218 -2.89 19.39 3.84
CA LEU A 218 -2.79 18.01 3.33
C LEU A 218 -1.33 17.56 3.25
N LEU A 219 -0.44 18.39 2.69
CA LEU A 219 0.99 18.09 2.61
C LEU A 219 1.63 17.98 4.01
N GLN A 220 1.26 18.84 4.95
CA GLN A 220 1.72 18.73 6.35
C GLN A 220 1.25 17.45 7.02
N THR A 221 0.01 17.02 6.73
CA THR A 221 -0.57 15.78 7.28
C THR A 221 0.08 14.55 6.68
N PHE A 222 0.32 14.53 5.37
CA PHE A 222 1.10 13.49 4.72
C PHE A 222 2.51 13.40 5.28
N ARG A 223 3.19 14.55 5.47
CA ARG A 223 4.50 14.61 6.13
C ARG A 223 4.45 13.97 7.52
N ALA A 224 3.49 14.39 8.36
CA ALA A 224 3.33 13.88 9.72
C ALA A 224 3.07 12.36 9.74
N SER A 225 2.23 11.87 8.83
CA SER A 225 1.93 10.44 8.66
C SER A 225 3.18 9.63 8.29
N LYS A 226 4.02 10.14 7.38
CA LYS A 226 5.28 9.49 7.00
C LYS A 226 6.36 9.56 8.09
N LEU A 227 6.45 10.66 8.82
CA LEU A 227 7.29 10.73 10.02
C LEU A 227 6.83 9.73 11.08
N LEU A 228 5.51 9.54 11.25
CA LEU A 228 4.98 8.52 12.17
C LEU A 228 5.33 7.10 11.71
N GLU A 229 5.27 6.80 10.41
CA GLU A 229 5.73 5.51 9.86
C GLU A 229 7.24 5.28 10.07
N LEU A 230 8.07 6.31 9.92
CA LEU A 230 9.50 6.24 10.26
C LEU A 230 9.72 5.96 11.75
N LYS A 231 9.03 6.68 12.63
CA LYS A 231 9.10 6.49 14.09
C LYS A 231 8.68 5.08 14.52
N THR A 232 7.53 4.62 14.05
CA THR A 232 6.86 3.40 14.56
C THR A 232 7.22 2.12 13.81
N LYS A 233 7.72 2.23 12.58
CA LYS A 233 8.00 1.05 11.72
C LYS A 233 9.39 1.09 11.08
N SER A 234 10.15 2.17 11.26
CA SER A 234 11.42 2.41 10.57
C SER A 234 11.28 2.24 9.06
N ARG A 235 10.15 2.72 8.52
CA ARG A 235 9.78 2.57 7.11
C ARG A 235 10.57 3.54 6.21
N ILE A 236 11.83 3.24 5.96
CA ILE A 236 12.76 4.13 5.23
C ILE A 236 12.73 3.80 3.74
N PHE A 237 12.42 4.77 2.89
CA PHE A 237 12.40 4.59 1.43
C PHE A 237 13.81 4.38 0.86
N ILE A 238 13.97 3.39 -0.02
CA ILE A 238 15.22 3.06 -0.71
C ILE A 238 15.04 3.28 -2.22
N PRO A 239 15.56 4.40 -2.80
CA PRO A 239 15.41 4.70 -4.22
C PRO A 239 16.04 3.65 -5.14
N ARG A 240 17.18 3.08 -4.72
CA ARG A 240 17.93 2.01 -5.41
C ARG A 240 17.45 0.63 -4.97
N GLY A 241 16.15 0.42 -5.08
CA GLY A 241 15.51 -0.86 -4.80
C GLY A 241 14.06 -0.86 -5.22
N ARG A 242 13.49 -2.06 -5.34
CA ARG A 242 12.07 -2.29 -5.61
C ARG A 242 11.54 -3.39 -4.72
N ALA A 243 10.24 -3.35 -4.45
CA ALA A 243 9.50 -4.52 -4.02
C ALA A 243 9.06 -5.26 -5.31
N MET A 244 9.46 -6.51 -5.50
CA MET A 244 9.27 -7.21 -6.78
C MET A 244 8.63 -8.57 -6.57
N MET A 245 7.65 -8.91 -7.40
CA MET A 245 7.12 -10.27 -7.44
C MET A 245 8.19 -11.22 -7.98
N GLY A 246 8.33 -12.39 -7.35
CA GLY A 246 9.25 -13.42 -7.83
C GLY A 246 8.66 -14.20 -9.01
N CYS A 247 9.52 -14.56 -9.96
CA CYS A 247 9.21 -15.54 -11.00
C CYS A 247 10.46 -16.36 -11.36
N LEU A 248 10.30 -17.30 -12.30
CA LEU A 248 11.32 -18.27 -12.67
C LEU A 248 11.88 -17.97 -14.07
N ASP A 249 13.18 -18.16 -14.25
CA ASP A 249 13.83 -18.18 -15.55
C ASP A 249 13.52 -19.48 -16.29
N GLU A 250 12.51 -19.45 -17.15
CA GLU A 250 12.13 -20.56 -18.02
C GLU A 250 13.16 -20.83 -19.15
N THR A 251 14.09 -19.89 -19.41
CA THR A 251 15.11 -20.03 -20.47
C THR A 251 16.32 -20.85 -20.03
N ARG A 252 16.48 -21.08 -18.72
CA ARG A 252 17.61 -21.81 -18.11
C ARG A 252 18.96 -21.15 -18.40
N THR A 253 19.01 -19.83 -18.41
CA THR A 253 20.22 -19.04 -18.66
C THR A 253 20.89 -18.57 -17.37
N LEU A 254 20.12 -18.34 -16.31
CA LEU A 254 20.66 -17.91 -15.02
C LEU A 254 21.31 -19.07 -14.26
N MET A 255 22.52 -18.84 -13.76
CA MET A 255 23.25 -19.74 -12.87
C MET A 255 22.79 -19.60 -11.42
N TYR A 256 23.15 -20.58 -10.59
CA TYR A 256 22.94 -20.48 -9.16
C TYR A 256 23.71 -19.30 -8.57
N GLY A 257 23.06 -18.46 -7.78
CA GLY A 257 23.59 -17.20 -7.26
C GLY A 257 23.29 -15.97 -8.14
N GLU A 258 22.73 -16.17 -9.34
CA GLU A 258 22.38 -15.09 -10.26
C GLU A 258 20.89 -14.75 -10.23
N VAL A 259 20.55 -13.52 -10.58
CA VAL A 259 19.17 -13.07 -10.84
C VAL A 259 19.13 -12.14 -12.04
N PHE A 260 17.99 -12.08 -12.73
CA PHE A 260 17.74 -11.02 -13.72
C PHE A 260 16.74 -10.02 -13.17
N ILE A 261 17.07 -8.74 -13.28
CA ILE A 261 16.25 -7.63 -12.82
C ILE A 261 16.26 -6.52 -13.87
N GLN A 262 15.09 -6.18 -14.37
CA GLN A 262 14.85 -4.97 -15.15
C GLN A 262 13.75 -4.17 -14.46
N ALA A 263 14.01 -2.90 -14.15
CA ALA A 263 13.13 -2.07 -13.33
C ALA A 263 12.65 -0.85 -14.10
N SER A 264 11.41 -0.45 -13.85
CA SER A 264 10.88 0.84 -14.29
C SER A 264 11.44 1.98 -13.42
N SER A 265 11.75 3.12 -14.04
CA SER A 265 12.25 4.30 -13.33
C SER A 265 11.19 4.97 -12.47
N ASN A 266 9.92 4.89 -12.88
CA ASN A 266 8.78 5.43 -12.16
C ASN A 266 7.50 4.66 -12.52
N ALA A 267 6.40 5.01 -11.88
CA ALA A 267 5.09 4.38 -12.08
C ALA A 267 4.48 4.62 -13.48
N ASN A 268 5.04 5.52 -14.30
CA ASN A 268 4.56 5.72 -15.68
C ASN A 268 5.20 4.75 -16.67
N GLU A 269 6.16 3.93 -16.23
CA GLU A 269 6.68 2.74 -16.94
C GLU A 269 7.29 3.02 -18.33
N HIS A 270 7.58 4.28 -18.63
CA HIS A 270 8.14 4.73 -19.92
C HIS A 270 9.63 4.44 -20.08
N HIS A 271 10.37 4.37 -18.98
CA HIS A 271 11.81 4.12 -19.00
C HIS A 271 12.13 2.92 -18.11
N LYS A 272 12.78 1.93 -18.72
CA LYS A 272 13.22 0.68 -18.08
C LYS A 272 14.73 0.60 -18.15
N PHE A 273 15.35 0.05 -17.11
CA PHE A 273 16.79 -0.17 -17.07
C PHE A 273 17.09 -1.55 -16.45
N VAL A 274 18.13 -2.20 -16.97
CA VAL A 274 18.64 -3.46 -16.43
C VAL A 274 19.55 -3.16 -15.25
N VAL A 275 19.38 -3.90 -14.16
CA VAL A 275 20.25 -3.84 -12.99
C VAL A 275 21.35 -4.88 -13.13
N THR A 276 22.59 -4.48 -12.86
CA THR A 276 23.75 -5.37 -12.86
C THR A 276 24.59 -5.13 -11.60
N GLY A 277 25.26 -6.16 -11.10
CA GLY A 277 26.08 -6.09 -9.88
C GLY A 277 25.42 -6.79 -8.69
N GLN A 278 26.04 -6.68 -7.52
CA GLN A 278 25.52 -7.29 -6.30
C GLN A 278 24.19 -6.64 -5.88
N VAL A 279 23.24 -7.49 -5.50
CA VAL A 279 21.93 -7.10 -4.98
C VAL A 279 21.61 -7.85 -3.70
N VAL A 280 20.91 -7.18 -2.79
CA VAL A 280 20.32 -7.80 -1.61
C VAL A 280 18.89 -8.20 -1.92
N VAL A 281 18.56 -9.46 -1.64
CA VAL A 281 17.23 -10.03 -1.78
C VAL A 281 16.78 -10.60 -0.44
N ALA A 282 15.57 -10.26 -0.02
CA ALA A 282 14.94 -10.81 1.18
C ALA A 282 13.42 -10.82 1.01
N LYS A 283 12.72 -11.68 1.75
CA LYS A 283 11.25 -11.73 1.76
C LYS A 283 10.73 -11.35 3.14
N ASN A 284 9.84 -10.37 3.21
CA ASN A 284 9.21 -10.01 4.48
C ASN A 284 7.96 -10.84 4.74
N PRO A 285 7.66 -11.18 6.01
CA PRO A 285 8.51 -11.02 7.19
C PRO A 285 9.73 -11.96 7.18
N CYS A 286 10.89 -11.46 7.63
CA CYS A 286 12.15 -12.22 7.77
C CYS A 286 12.73 -12.05 9.17
N LEU A 287 13.19 -13.14 9.78
CA LEU A 287 13.70 -13.15 11.15
C LEU A 287 15.07 -13.83 11.24
N HIS A 288 15.34 -14.84 10.41
CA HIS A 288 16.62 -15.52 10.47
C HIS A 288 17.68 -14.73 9.69
N PRO A 289 18.92 -14.56 10.20
CA PRO A 289 19.97 -13.85 9.46
C PRO A 289 20.27 -14.41 8.07
N GLY A 290 20.04 -15.70 7.86
CA GLY A 290 20.17 -16.37 6.55
C GLY A 290 19.08 -16.05 5.53
N ASP A 291 18.01 -15.34 5.93
CA ASP A 291 16.90 -14.95 5.05
C ASP A 291 17.26 -13.81 4.10
N VAL A 292 18.36 -13.11 4.39
CA VAL A 292 18.91 -12.05 3.55
C VAL A 292 19.99 -12.67 2.67
N ARG A 293 19.76 -12.66 1.36
CA ARG A 293 20.67 -13.20 0.35
C ARG A 293 21.36 -12.08 -0.41
N VAL A 294 22.64 -12.27 -0.71
CA VAL A 294 23.38 -11.44 -1.66
C VAL A 294 23.52 -12.23 -2.95
N LEU A 295 22.89 -11.74 -4.01
CA LEU A 295 22.87 -12.38 -5.33
C LEU A 295 23.53 -11.46 -6.36
N GLN A 296 23.89 -12.03 -7.50
CA GLN A 296 24.50 -11.30 -8.62
C GLN A 296 23.45 -11.00 -9.67
N ALA A 297 23.10 -9.72 -9.85
CA ALA A 297 22.26 -9.30 -10.97
C ALA A 297 23.06 -9.29 -12.26
N VAL A 298 22.57 -10.01 -13.28
CA VAL A 298 23.23 -10.17 -14.59
C VAL A 298 22.30 -9.74 -15.72
N ASN A 299 22.89 -9.23 -16.81
CA ASN A 299 22.13 -8.84 -18.00
C ASN A 299 21.96 -10.04 -18.94
N VAL A 300 20.71 -10.48 -19.13
CA VAL A 300 20.36 -11.60 -20.00
C VAL A 300 19.41 -11.11 -21.09
N PRO A 301 19.86 -10.98 -22.36
CA PRO A 301 19.02 -10.50 -23.46
C PRO A 301 17.72 -11.28 -23.66
N ALA A 302 17.75 -12.60 -23.46
CA ALA A 302 16.57 -13.47 -23.57
C ALA A 302 15.47 -13.09 -22.56
N LEU A 303 15.82 -12.44 -21.44
CA LEU A 303 14.89 -12.06 -20.36
C LEU A 303 14.46 -10.59 -20.43
N HIS A 304 14.82 -9.81 -21.47
CA HIS A 304 14.47 -8.39 -21.58
C HIS A 304 12.97 -8.11 -21.67
N HIS A 305 12.14 -9.12 -21.94
CA HIS A 305 10.68 -9.03 -21.88
C HIS A 305 10.15 -9.00 -20.43
N MET A 306 10.96 -9.40 -19.45
CA MET A 306 10.63 -9.40 -18.03
C MET A 306 11.00 -8.06 -17.39
N PHE A 307 10.07 -7.41 -16.69
CA PHE A 307 10.34 -6.17 -15.97
C PHE A 307 9.43 -6.02 -14.74
N ASP A 308 9.91 -5.26 -13.76
CA ASP A 308 9.25 -5.05 -12.45
C ASP A 308 8.91 -6.35 -11.70
N CYS A 309 9.73 -7.38 -11.93
CA CYS A 309 9.77 -8.67 -11.24
C CYS A 309 11.23 -9.09 -11.05
N VAL A 310 11.48 -9.97 -10.08
CA VAL A 310 12.80 -10.61 -9.90
C VAL A 310 12.74 -12.02 -10.48
N VAL A 311 13.61 -12.30 -11.45
CA VAL A 311 13.67 -13.60 -12.12
C VAL A 311 14.76 -14.45 -11.46
N PHE A 312 14.36 -15.59 -10.89
CA PHE A 312 15.24 -16.53 -10.20
C PHE A 312 15.68 -17.68 -11.12
N PRO A 313 16.87 -18.27 -10.89
CA PRO A 313 17.37 -19.39 -11.66
C PRO A 313 16.57 -20.66 -11.34
N GLN A 314 16.43 -21.53 -12.35
CA GLN A 314 15.80 -22.84 -12.20
C GLN A 314 16.78 -23.97 -11.85
N GLN A 315 18.04 -23.61 -11.54
CA GLN A 315 19.12 -24.57 -11.28
C GLN A 315 19.95 -24.17 -10.05
N GLY A 316 20.47 -25.17 -9.36
CA GLY A 316 21.25 -25.00 -8.14
C GLY A 316 20.99 -26.08 -7.10
N SER A 317 21.58 -25.94 -5.91
CA SER A 317 21.36 -26.85 -4.79
C SER A 317 20.06 -26.57 -4.03
N ARG A 318 19.59 -25.30 -4.01
CA ARG A 318 18.38 -24.87 -3.29
C ARG A 318 17.75 -23.67 -4.00
N PRO A 319 16.42 -23.55 -4.14
CA PRO A 319 15.81 -22.37 -4.76
C PRO A 319 16.05 -21.11 -3.91
N HIS A 320 16.52 -20.02 -4.51
CA HIS A 320 16.69 -18.73 -3.80
C HIS A 320 15.40 -18.20 -3.13
N PRO A 321 14.19 -18.37 -3.72
CA PRO A 321 12.93 -18.17 -2.99
C PRO A 321 12.90 -18.86 -1.63
N ASN A 322 13.21 -20.16 -1.61
CA ASN A 322 13.19 -20.96 -0.37
C ASN A 322 14.29 -20.54 0.62
N GLU A 323 15.41 -20.02 0.14
CA GLU A 323 16.45 -19.42 0.99
C GLU A 323 15.97 -18.11 1.66
N CYS A 324 15.01 -17.41 1.07
CA CYS A 324 14.44 -16.17 1.58
C CYS A 324 13.18 -16.46 2.41
N SER A 325 13.35 -16.83 3.68
CA SER A 325 12.23 -17.09 4.61
C SER A 325 11.26 -18.19 4.16
N GLY A 326 11.77 -19.24 3.49
CA GLY A 326 10.97 -20.38 3.04
C GLY A 326 9.96 -20.05 1.94
N SER A 327 10.18 -18.94 1.23
CA SER A 327 9.26 -18.42 0.22
C SER A 327 9.15 -19.33 -1.01
N ASP A 328 8.03 -19.18 -1.73
CA ASP A 328 7.75 -19.81 -3.02
C ASP A 328 7.52 -18.73 -4.10
N LEU A 329 6.99 -19.14 -5.25
CA LEU A 329 6.66 -18.24 -6.36
C LEU A 329 5.14 -18.15 -6.57
N ASP A 330 4.33 -18.22 -5.51
CA ASP A 330 2.85 -18.17 -5.60
C ASP A 330 2.24 -16.76 -5.52
N GLY A 331 3.12 -15.75 -5.49
CA GLY A 331 2.82 -14.31 -5.47
C GLY A 331 3.63 -13.52 -4.45
N ASP A 332 4.64 -14.14 -3.83
CA ASP A 332 5.50 -13.50 -2.86
C ASP A 332 6.27 -12.30 -3.46
N ILE A 333 6.37 -11.24 -2.65
CA ILE A 333 7.04 -9.98 -2.99
C ILE A 333 8.35 -9.87 -2.22
N TYR A 334 9.43 -9.66 -2.96
CA TYR A 334 10.79 -9.60 -2.46
C TYR A 334 11.26 -8.15 -2.32
N PHE A 335 11.91 -7.85 -1.20
CA PHE A 335 12.77 -6.68 -1.07
C PHE A 335 14.01 -6.93 -1.94
N VAL A 336 14.20 -6.11 -2.97
CA VAL A 336 15.37 -6.17 -3.86
C VAL A 336 16.05 -4.82 -3.87
N SER A 337 17.30 -4.75 -3.42
CA SER A 337 18.08 -3.50 -3.43
C SER A 337 19.46 -3.69 -4.04
N TRP A 338 19.80 -2.77 -4.94
CA TRP A 338 21.15 -2.64 -5.53
C TRP A 338 21.90 -1.43 -4.96
N ASP A 339 21.46 -0.93 -3.79
CA ASP A 339 22.19 0.07 -3.04
C ASP A 339 23.43 -0.56 -2.40
N GLN A 340 24.62 -0.22 -2.93
CA GLN A 340 25.89 -0.79 -2.49
C GLN A 340 26.16 -0.57 -0.99
N SER A 341 25.57 0.46 -0.37
CA SER A 341 25.72 0.71 1.07
C SER A 341 24.91 -0.26 1.94
N LEU A 342 23.94 -0.98 1.36
CA LEU A 342 23.10 -1.96 2.06
C LEU A 342 23.57 -3.41 1.84
N ILE A 343 24.57 -3.66 0.99
CA ILE A 343 25.13 -4.99 0.79
C ILE A 343 25.84 -5.44 2.08
N PRO A 344 25.41 -6.54 2.73
CA PRO A 344 26.05 -7.03 3.93
C PRO A 344 27.48 -7.50 3.68
N THR A 345 28.29 -7.45 4.73
CA THR A 345 29.70 -7.86 4.69
C THR A 345 29.89 -9.37 4.73
N HIS A 346 28.89 -10.11 5.21
CA HIS A 346 28.92 -11.56 5.31
C HIS A 346 27.49 -12.12 5.21
N MET A 347 27.38 -13.37 4.80
CA MET A 347 26.13 -14.12 4.73
C MET A 347 26.09 -15.21 5.80
N VAL A 348 24.89 -15.67 6.11
CA VAL A 348 24.63 -16.83 6.97
C VAL A 348 23.88 -17.86 6.14
N GLU A 349 24.09 -19.13 6.44
CA GLU A 349 23.34 -20.22 5.81
C GLU A 349 21.83 -20.05 6.05
N PRO A 350 20.99 -20.22 5.02
CA PRO A 350 19.55 -20.11 5.19
C PRO A 350 19.00 -21.18 6.13
N MET A 351 18.01 -20.82 6.95
CA MET A 351 17.35 -21.76 7.86
C MET A 351 16.69 -22.91 7.09
N ASP A 352 16.55 -24.08 7.71
CA ASP A 352 15.70 -25.14 7.15
C ASP A 352 14.23 -24.78 7.38
N TYR A 353 13.49 -24.65 6.28
CA TYR A 353 12.05 -24.35 6.25
C TYR A 353 11.21 -25.59 6.01
N THR A 354 11.73 -26.79 6.29
CA THR A 354 10.95 -28.02 6.23
C THR A 354 9.75 -27.91 7.19
N PRO A 355 8.50 -28.01 6.69
CA PRO A 355 7.32 -27.86 7.53
C PRO A 355 7.24 -28.94 8.61
N ALA A 356 6.59 -28.60 9.73
CA ALA A 356 6.25 -29.58 10.76
C ALA A 356 5.34 -30.68 10.18
N PRO A 357 5.49 -31.95 10.62
CA PRO A 357 4.56 -33.00 10.28
C PRO A 357 3.12 -32.61 10.65
N THR A 358 2.20 -32.80 9.72
CA THR A 358 0.78 -32.49 9.90
C THR A 358 -0.02 -33.76 10.14
N GLU A 359 -1.05 -33.67 10.97
CA GLU A 359 -2.02 -34.74 11.12
C GLU A 359 -2.83 -34.94 9.82
N ILE A 360 -3.03 -36.20 9.46
CA ILE A 360 -3.82 -36.63 8.31
C ILE A 360 -4.92 -37.53 8.85
N LEU A 361 -6.17 -37.10 8.68
CA LEU A 361 -7.36 -37.84 9.06
C LEU A 361 -7.53 -39.07 8.16
N ASP A 362 -8.15 -40.11 8.71
CA ASP A 362 -8.56 -41.32 8.00
C ASP A 362 -9.92 -41.17 7.28
N HIS A 363 -10.62 -40.06 7.49
CA HIS A 363 -11.95 -39.76 6.94
C HIS A 363 -12.01 -38.35 6.31
N ASP A 364 -13.15 -38.01 5.70
CA ASP A 364 -13.35 -36.73 5.00
C ASP A 364 -13.54 -35.63 6.05
N VAL A 365 -12.89 -34.48 5.88
CA VAL A 365 -13.04 -33.35 6.81
C VAL A 365 -14.50 -32.92 6.89
N THR A 366 -15.02 -32.84 8.11
CA THR A 366 -16.37 -32.38 8.43
C THR A 366 -16.40 -30.87 8.71
N ILE A 367 -17.58 -30.25 8.70
CA ILE A 367 -17.69 -28.80 8.96
C ILE A 367 -17.55 -28.51 10.46
N GLU A 368 -17.97 -29.45 11.30
CA GLU A 368 -17.84 -29.40 12.75
C GLU A 368 -16.35 -29.35 13.16
N GLU A 369 -15.50 -30.15 12.53
CA GLU A 369 -14.04 -30.06 12.73
C GLU A 369 -13.46 -28.72 12.26
N VAL A 370 -13.98 -28.15 11.17
CA VAL A 370 -13.56 -26.82 10.69
C VAL A 370 -13.94 -25.73 11.69
N GLU A 371 -15.13 -25.83 12.30
CA GLU A 371 -15.59 -24.91 13.35
C GLU A 371 -14.72 -25.00 14.60
N GLU A 372 -14.39 -26.22 15.04
CA GLU A 372 -13.46 -26.46 16.15
C GLU A 372 -12.04 -25.95 15.84
N TYR A 373 -11.55 -26.20 14.62
CA TYR A 373 -10.26 -25.67 14.20
C TYR A 373 -10.22 -24.14 14.23
N PHE A 374 -11.32 -23.47 13.84
CA PHE A 374 -11.40 -22.02 13.85
C PHE A 374 -11.30 -21.45 15.27
N THR A 375 -11.96 -22.07 16.26
CA THR A 375 -11.84 -21.64 17.66
C THR A 375 -10.44 -21.90 18.20
N ASN A 376 -9.86 -23.06 17.91
CA ASN A 376 -8.48 -23.41 18.27
C ASN A 376 -7.46 -22.44 17.66
N TYR A 377 -7.64 -22.04 16.40
CA TYR A 377 -6.79 -21.07 15.73
C TYR A 377 -6.81 -19.71 16.44
N ILE A 378 -8.01 -19.20 16.79
CA ILE A 378 -8.16 -17.90 17.48
C ILE A 378 -7.43 -17.88 18.82
N VAL A 379 -7.49 -18.98 19.58
CA VAL A 379 -6.88 -19.05 20.93
C VAL A 379 -5.36 -19.21 20.86
N ASN A 380 -4.84 -19.87 19.82
CA ASN A 380 -3.44 -20.27 19.74
C ASN A 380 -2.61 -19.44 18.73
N GLU A 381 -3.17 -18.39 18.14
CA GLU A 381 -2.42 -17.48 17.26
C GLU A 381 -1.35 -16.72 18.05
N SER A 382 -0.08 -16.93 17.68
CA SER A 382 1.08 -16.41 18.42
C SER A 382 2.08 -15.64 17.54
N LEU A 383 1.74 -15.38 16.26
CA LEU A 383 2.65 -14.79 15.27
C LEU A 383 3.12 -13.40 15.70
N GLY A 384 2.19 -12.56 16.17
CA GLY A 384 2.49 -11.22 16.65
C GLY A 384 3.34 -11.20 17.93
N ILE A 385 3.17 -12.19 18.80
CA ILE A 385 3.95 -12.34 20.04
C ILE A 385 5.39 -12.69 19.71
N ILE A 386 5.60 -13.70 18.86
CA ILE A 386 6.93 -14.16 18.42
C ILE A 386 7.67 -13.04 17.68
N ALA A 387 7.01 -12.33 16.76
CA ALA A 387 7.61 -11.21 16.02
C ALA A 387 8.10 -10.10 16.96
N ASN A 388 7.28 -9.72 17.95
CA ASN A 388 7.64 -8.70 18.93
C ASN A 388 8.80 -9.18 19.82
N ALA A 389 8.75 -10.43 20.29
CA ALA A 389 9.83 -11.02 21.08
C ALA A 389 11.15 -10.98 20.32
N HIS A 390 11.15 -11.39 19.05
CA HIS A 390 12.36 -11.37 18.21
C HIS A 390 12.96 -9.97 18.10
N VAL A 391 12.12 -8.93 17.90
CA VAL A 391 12.59 -7.54 17.85
C VAL A 391 13.25 -7.13 19.16
N VAL A 392 12.71 -7.53 20.31
CA VAL A 392 13.28 -7.19 21.62
C VAL A 392 14.58 -7.94 21.90
N PHE A 393 14.62 -9.25 21.69
CA PHE A 393 15.83 -10.04 21.91
C PHE A 393 16.95 -9.61 20.96
N ALA A 394 16.64 -9.34 19.69
CA ALA A 394 17.65 -8.90 18.73
C ALA A 394 18.21 -7.49 19.04
N ASP A 395 17.46 -6.66 19.78
CA ASP A 395 17.93 -5.35 20.26
C ASP A 395 18.78 -5.47 21.53
N LYS A 396 18.39 -6.34 22.46
CA LYS A 396 19.05 -6.52 23.77
C LYS A 396 20.33 -7.34 23.70
N GLU A 397 20.38 -8.34 22.83
CA GLU A 397 21.48 -9.30 22.75
C GLU A 397 22.66 -8.76 21.93
N HIS A 398 23.89 -8.97 22.42
CA HIS A 398 25.11 -8.53 21.70
C HIS A 398 25.24 -9.18 20.31
N ARG A 399 24.82 -10.44 20.16
CA ARG A 399 24.83 -11.16 18.87
C ARG A 399 23.63 -10.81 17.98
N LYS A 400 22.75 -9.90 18.40
CA LYS A 400 21.55 -9.45 17.66
C LYS A 400 20.72 -10.65 17.20
N ALA A 401 20.29 -10.69 15.94
CA ALA A 401 19.48 -11.79 15.39
C ALA A 401 20.23 -13.14 15.27
N LYS A 402 21.54 -13.20 15.57
CA LYS A 402 22.30 -14.46 15.70
C LYS A 402 22.30 -15.01 17.13
N SER A 403 21.64 -14.36 18.08
CA SER A 403 21.50 -14.89 19.44
C SER A 403 20.61 -16.13 19.42
N GLU A 404 20.86 -17.05 20.35
CA GLU A 404 20.11 -18.29 20.47
C GLU A 404 18.59 -18.05 20.61
N PRO A 405 18.11 -17.11 21.46
CA PRO A 405 16.70 -16.75 21.51
C PRO A 405 16.12 -16.31 20.16
N CYS A 406 16.86 -15.52 19.36
CA CYS A 406 16.37 -15.06 18.06
C CYS A 406 16.28 -16.19 17.04
N ILE A 407 17.25 -17.11 17.03
CA ILE A 407 17.24 -18.26 16.12
C ILE A 407 16.09 -19.20 16.46
N GLU A 408 15.81 -19.44 17.74
CA GLU A 408 14.65 -20.24 18.16
C GLU A 408 13.33 -19.55 17.83
N LEU A 409 13.21 -18.25 18.09
CA LEU A 409 12.04 -17.45 17.70
C LEU A 409 11.82 -17.47 16.18
N ALA A 410 12.87 -17.46 15.36
CA ALA A 410 12.74 -17.57 13.91
C ALA A 410 12.16 -18.92 13.47
N LYS A 411 12.54 -20.02 14.13
CA LYS A 411 11.95 -21.36 13.90
C LYS A 411 10.48 -21.40 14.30
N LEU A 412 10.16 -20.90 15.50
CA LEU A 412 8.77 -20.81 15.98
C LEU A 412 7.91 -19.92 15.08
N PHE A 413 8.48 -18.84 14.57
CA PHE A 413 7.80 -17.95 13.64
C PHE A 413 7.44 -18.67 12.34
N SER A 414 8.34 -19.50 11.80
CA SER A 414 8.04 -20.34 10.63
C SER A 414 6.86 -21.29 10.89
N VAL A 415 6.82 -21.92 12.08
CA VAL A 415 5.70 -22.78 12.49
C VAL A 415 4.40 -21.97 12.57
N ALA A 416 4.45 -20.77 13.18
CA ALA A 416 3.29 -19.90 13.33
C ALA A 416 2.73 -19.38 11.99
N VAL A 417 3.60 -19.09 11.00
CA VAL A 417 3.18 -18.67 9.65
C VAL A 417 2.40 -19.79 8.94
N ASP A 418 2.79 -21.05 9.15
CA ASP A 418 2.15 -22.20 8.53
C ASP A 418 1.02 -22.80 9.37
N PHE A 419 0.84 -22.38 10.62
CA PHE A 419 -0.27 -22.82 11.50
C PHE A 419 -1.66 -22.79 10.82
N PRO A 420 -2.04 -21.74 10.06
CA PRO A 420 -3.30 -21.71 9.29
C PRO A 420 -3.48 -22.86 8.30
N LYS A 421 -2.40 -23.52 7.87
CA LYS A 421 -2.39 -24.59 6.86
C LYS A 421 -2.02 -25.96 7.43
N THR A 422 -1.26 -25.99 8.53
CA THR A 422 -0.74 -27.24 9.13
C THR A 422 -1.61 -27.71 10.28
N GLY A 423 -2.24 -26.77 11.00
CA GLY A 423 -2.96 -27.04 12.24
C GLY A 423 -2.05 -27.18 13.47
N VAL A 424 -0.74 -26.96 13.32
CA VAL A 424 0.24 -27.07 14.41
C VAL A 424 0.56 -25.68 14.99
N PRO A 425 0.18 -25.38 16.24
CA PRO A 425 0.47 -24.10 16.87
C PRO A 425 1.94 -24.01 17.30
N ALA A 426 2.53 -22.81 17.20
CA ALA A 426 3.86 -22.55 17.72
C ALA A 426 3.81 -22.35 19.24
N GLN A 427 4.47 -23.24 19.99
CA GLN A 427 4.57 -23.15 21.45
C GLN A 427 5.80 -22.34 21.84
N ILE A 428 5.59 -21.21 22.51
CA ILE A 428 6.66 -20.32 22.95
C ILE A 428 7.17 -20.78 24.33
N PRO A 429 8.46 -21.14 24.48
CA PRO A 429 9.07 -21.42 25.77
C PRO A 429 8.98 -20.24 26.76
N PRO A 430 8.85 -20.49 28.08
CA PRO A 430 8.76 -19.45 29.11
C PRO A 430 9.87 -18.38 29.07
N GLU A 431 11.09 -18.79 28.72
CA GLU A 431 12.29 -17.96 28.59
C GLU A 431 12.25 -16.99 27.41
N LEU A 432 11.44 -17.28 26.39
CA LEU A 432 11.26 -16.44 25.20
C LEU A 432 10.13 -15.42 25.36
N TYR A 433 9.50 -15.33 26.53
CA TYR A 433 8.58 -14.24 26.86
C TYR A 433 9.31 -13.00 27.35
N VAL A 434 9.05 -11.88 26.67
CA VAL A 434 9.66 -10.58 26.97
C VAL A 434 9.11 -9.98 28.25
N LYS A 435 10.02 -9.59 29.16
CA LYS A 435 9.71 -8.91 30.43
C LYS A 435 9.86 -7.39 30.35
N GLU A 436 10.79 -6.90 29.54
CA GLU A 436 11.10 -5.48 29.37
C GLU A 436 11.19 -5.14 27.89
N TYR A 437 10.66 -3.98 27.49
CA TYR A 437 10.56 -3.58 26.09
C TYR A 437 11.45 -2.37 25.77
N PRO A 438 12.02 -2.26 24.57
CA PRO A 438 12.79 -1.08 24.18
C PRO A 438 11.89 0.16 24.01
N ASP A 439 12.45 1.33 24.25
CA ASP A 439 11.80 2.65 24.20
C ASP A 439 11.05 2.94 22.89
N PHE A 440 11.54 2.39 21.77
CA PHE A 440 10.93 2.57 20.44
C PHE A 440 9.63 1.77 20.22
N MET A 441 9.27 0.86 21.15
CA MET A 441 8.01 0.11 21.09
C MET A 441 6.85 0.80 21.83
N GLU A 442 7.11 1.87 22.59
CA GLU A 442 6.10 2.70 23.28
C GLU A 442 5.08 1.90 24.12
N LYS A 443 5.53 0.83 24.80
CA LYS A 443 4.70 0.02 25.71
C LYS A 443 4.51 0.71 27.07
N LEU A 444 3.57 1.66 27.12
CA LEU A 444 3.31 2.51 28.30
C LEU A 444 2.89 1.73 29.56
N ASP A 445 2.35 0.53 29.40
CA ASP A 445 1.87 -0.35 30.47
C ASP A 445 2.91 -1.40 30.92
N LYS A 446 4.12 -1.39 30.35
CA LYS A 446 5.19 -2.38 30.62
C LYS A 446 6.48 -1.70 31.05
N ALA A 447 7.38 -2.47 31.68
CA ALA A 447 8.74 -2.03 31.94
C ALA A 447 9.48 -1.75 30.61
N THR A 448 10.23 -0.64 30.55
CA THR A 448 10.95 -0.23 29.34
C THR A 448 12.41 0.14 29.60
N TYR A 449 13.26 -0.03 28.58
CA TYR A 449 14.67 0.37 28.58
C TYR A 449 15.00 1.23 27.35
N VAL A 450 16.07 2.02 27.42
CA VAL A 450 16.55 2.80 26.26
C VAL A 450 17.38 1.89 25.35
N SER A 451 16.91 1.64 24.13
CA SER A 451 17.63 0.81 23.15
C SER A 451 18.95 1.47 22.73
N GLU A 452 20.06 0.73 22.80
CA GLU A 452 21.36 1.15 22.26
C GLU A 452 21.51 0.82 20.76
N GLY A 453 20.62 -0.03 20.24
CA GLY A 453 20.59 -0.46 18.85
C GLY A 453 20.20 0.63 17.86
N VAL A 454 20.44 0.36 16.58
CA VAL A 454 20.16 1.31 15.49
C VAL A 454 18.68 1.72 15.44
N ILE A 455 17.74 0.81 15.73
CA ILE A 455 16.31 1.13 15.72
C ILE A 455 15.98 2.16 16.80
N GLY A 456 16.55 2.02 18.01
CA GLY A 456 16.42 3.00 19.07
C GLY A 456 16.96 4.38 18.67
N LYS A 457 18.15 4.43 18.06
CA LYS A 457 18.73 5.68 17.53
C LYS A 457 17.81 6.36 16.52
N LEU A 458 17.35 5.59 15.53
CA LEU A 458 16.45 6.06 14.47
C LEU A 458 15.13 6.60 15.06
N TYR A 459 14.51 5.87 15.98
CA TYR A 459 13.28 6.27 16.66
C TYR A 459 13.45 7.59 17.42
N ARG A 460 14.50 7.71 18.25
CA ARG A 460 14.74 8.92 19.04
C ARG A 460 15.02 10.13 18.17
N GLU A 461 15.67 9.95 17.02
CA GLU A 461 15.89 11.04 16.06
C GLU A 461 14.57 11.57 15.49
N ILE A 462 13.66 10.69 15.07
CA ILE A 462 12.34 11.12 14.59
C ILE A 462 11.49 11.71 15.72
N LYS A 463 11.63 11.23 16.96
CA LYS A 463 10.89 11.77 18.12
C LYS A 463 11.18 13.26 18.37
N LYS A 464 12.34 13.78 17.93
CA LYS A 464 12.67 15.22 17.95
C LYS A 464 11.85 16.04 16.97
N HIS A 465 11.28 15.40 15.94
CA HIS A 465 10.49 16.04 14.90
C HIS A 465 9.01 16.11 15.33
N THR A 466 8.61 17.22 15.95
CA THR A 466 7.20 17.45 16.28
C THR A 466 6.46 17.96 15.04
N PRO A 467 5.36 17.32 14.61
CA PRO A 467 4.51 17.88 13.56
C PRO A 467 3.78 19.11 14.10
N HIS A 468 4.13 20.29 13.58
CA HIS A 468 3.32 21.50 13.76
C HIS A 468 2.32 21.59 12.61
N ILE A 469 1.08 21.14 12.85
CA ILE A 469 -0.03 21.37 11.94
C ILE A 469 -0.56 22.78 12.22
N LYS A 470 -0.50 23.67 11.23
CA LYS A 470 -1.04 25.04 11.37
C LYS A 470 -2.56 25.02 11.19
N TYR A 471 -3.27 25.75 12.05
CA TYR A 471 -4.72 25.96 11.92
C TYR A 471 -5.03 27.07 10.90
N PHE A 472 -6.19 26.98 10.27
CA PHE A 472 -6.72 28.05 9.41
C PHE A 472 -7.35 29.15 10.27
N THR A 473 -6.61 30.23 10.47
CA THR A 473 -7.06 31.40 11.24
C THR A 473 -7.64 32.48 10.32
N LYS A 474 -8.37 33.45 10.90
CA LYS A 474 -8.87 34.62 10.17
C LYS A 474 -7.76 35.38 9.42
N ASP A 475 -6.55 35.43 9.98
CA ASP A 475 -5.41 36.07 9.31
C ASP A 475 -4.85 35.24 8.16
N VAL A 476 -4.90 33.90 8.27
CA VAL A 476 -4.59 33.03 7.13
C VAL A 476 -5.61 33.27 6.03
N ALA A 477 -6.91 33.26 6.35
CA ALA A 477 -7.99 33.56 5.41
C ALA A 477 -7.76 34.87 4.63
N ARG A 478 -7.41 35.96 5.34
CA ARG A 478 -7.10 37.26 4.71
C ARG A 478 -5.95 37.22 3.72
N ARG A 479 -4.91 36.44 4.01
CA ARG A 479 -3.67 36.38 3.20
C ARG A 479 -3.76 35.38 2.06
N SER A 480 -4.57 34.34 2.21
CA SER A 480 -4.69 33.24 1.26
C SER A 480 -5.95 33.31 0.39
N TYR A 481 -6.82 34.30 0.59
CA TYR A 481 -8.01 34.48 -0.25
C TYR A 481 -7.60 34.76 -1.70
N ASP A 482 -7.94 33.83 -2.58
CA ASP A 482 -7.55 33.79 -3.98
C ASP A 482 -8.62 34.47 -4.83
N THR A 483 -8.40 35.74 -5.14
CA THR A 483 -9.31 36.52 -5.97
C THR A 483 -9.45 35.96 -7.38
N ASP A 484 -8.55 35.07 -7.82
CA ASP A 484 -8.67 34.39 -9.11
C ASP A 484 -9.83 33.40 -9.17
N LEU A 485 -10.29 32.93 -8.02
CA LEU A 485 -11.40 32.00 -7.90
C LEU A 485 -12.77 32.70 -7.78
N ILE A 486 -12.83 34.02 -7.99
CA ILE A 486 -14.07 34.80 -7.91
C ILE A 486 -14.54 35.18 -9.30
N VAL A 487 -15.68 34.63 -9.71
CA VAL A 487 -16.32 34.83 -11.02
C VAL A 487 -17.57 35.68 -10.85
N ASP A 488 -17.86 36.56 -11.80
CA ASP A 488 -19.04 37.43 -11.78
C ASP A 488 -20.34 36.62 -11.67
N GLY A 489 -21.29 37.08 -10.85
CA GLY A 489 -22.55 36.39 -10.59
C GLY A 489 -22.46 35.34 -9.47
N TYR A 490 -21.35 35.26 -8.73
CA TYR A 490 -21.23 34.36 -7.58
C TYR A 490 -22.15 34.80 -6.42
N GLU A 491 -22.46 36.08 -6.33
CA GLU A 491 -23.30 36.68 -5.28
C GLU A 491 -24.71 36.07 -5.27
N ASP A 492 -25.24 35.72 -6.44
CA ASP A 492 -26.56 35.10 -6.62
C ASP A 492 -26.66 33.72 -5.95
N TYR A 493 -25.52 33.10 -5.63
CA TYR A 493 -25.43 31.75 -5.05
C TYR A 493 -24.93 31.74 -3.60
N ILE A 494 -24.73 32.90 -2.96
CA ILE A 494 -24.17 32.98 -1.60
C ILE A 494 -25.07 32.33 -0.56
N THR A 495 -26.38 32.62 -0.58
CA THR A 495 -27.32 32.08 0.42
C THR A 495 -27.34 30.56 0.41
N GLU A 496 -27.46 29.96 -0.77
CA GLU A 496 -27.45 28.50 -0.94
C GLU A 496 -26.07 27.89 -0.59
N ALA A 497 -24.97 28.57 -0.95
CA ALA A 497 -23.63 28.12 -0.59
C ALA A 497 -23.41 28.08 0.93
N ILE A 498 -24.02 29.00 1.69
CA ILE A 498 -24.00 28.99 3.16
C ILE A 498 -24.73 27.75 3.70
N GLU A 499 -25.93 27.45 3.19
CA GLU A 499 -26.73 26.28 3.63
C GLU A 499 -25.96 24.96 3.40
N PHE A 500 -25.40 24.77 2.20
CA PHE A 500 -24.61 23.57 1.91
C PHE A 500 -23.30 23.50 2.70
N LYS A 501 -22.68 24.66 2.99
CA LYS A 501 -21.49 24.72 3.83
C LYS A 501 -21.80 24.30 5.26
N GLU A 502 -22.92 24.76 5.82
CA GLU A 502 -23.37 24.37 7.16
C GLU A 502 -23.65 22.87 7.24
N GLU A 503 -24.37 22.33 6.26
CA GLU A 503 -24.68 20.89 6.19
C GLU A 503 -23.41 20.03 6.04
N TYR A 504 -22.47 20.45 5.19
CA TYR A 504 -21.19 19.78 5.04
C TYR A 504 -20.38 19.76 6.34
N ASP A 505 -20.26 20.92 6.99
CA ASP A 505 -19.50 21.07 8.23
C ASP A 505 -20.13 20.27 9.36
N PHE A 506 -21.46 20.27 9.46
CA PHE A 506 -22.18 19.48 10.43
C PHE A 506 -21.87 17.98 10.26
N LYS A 507 -22.00 17.46 9.03
CA LYS A 507 -21.73 16.05 8.72
C LYS A 507 -20.26 15.67 8.94
N LEU A 508 -19.31 16.48 8.48
CA LEU A 508 -17.89 16.21 8.66
C LEU A 508 -17.48 16.33 10.13
N GLY A 509 -17.96 17.35 10.82
CA GLY A 509 -17.74 17.55 12.25
C GLY A 509 -18.26 16.39 13.10
N ASN A 510 -19.44 15.85 12.78
CA ASN A 510 -19.98 14.67 13.46
C ASN A 510 -19.11 13.42 13.24
N LEU A 511 -18.57 13.22 12.04
CA LEU A 511 -17.61 12.14 11.79
C LEU A 511 -16.33 12.34 12.60
N MET A 512 -15.80 13.56 12.64
CA MET A 512 -14.61 13.90 13.42
C MET A 512 -14.82 13.63 14.91
N ASP A 513 -15.94 14.07 15.48
CA ASP A 513 -16.28 13.86 16.89
C ASP A 513 -16.51 12.38 17.22
N HIS A 514 -17.23 11.65 16.35
CA HIS A 514 -17.49 10.22 16.52
C HIS A 514 -16.20 9.41 16.65
N TYR A 515 -15.21 9.66 15.78
CA TYR A 515 -13.93 8.94 15.79
C TYR A 515 -12.85 9.59 16.68
N GLY A 516 -13.12 10.77 17.26
CA GLY A 516 -12.18 11.55 18.06
C GLY A 516 -11.00 12.12 17.26
N ILE A 517 -11.21 12.46 15.99
CA ILE A 517 -10.20 13.03 15.09
C ILE A 517 -10.28 14.55 15.15
N LYS A 518 -9.19 15.21 15.55
CA LYS A 518 -9.18 16.66 15.79
C LYS A 518 -8.87 17.52 14.56
N SER A 519 -8.34 16.91 13.51
CA SER A 519 -7.84 17.61 12.32
C SER A 519 -8.66 17.24 11.09
N GLU A 520 -9.20 18.25 10.42
CA GLU A 520 -9.87 18.10 9.12
C GLU A 520 -8.97 17.38 8.11
N ALA A 521 -7.69 17.76 8.06
CA ALA A 521 -6.75 17.18 7.12
C ALA A 521 -6.51 15.68 7.39
N GLU A 522 -6.52 15.23 8.65
CA GLU A 522 -6.36 13.82 9.00
C GLU A 522 -7.54 12.97 8.52
N ILE A 523 -8.77 13.44 8.76
CA ILE A 523 -9.97 12.70 8.36
C ILE A 523 -10.15 12.70 6.84
N ILE A 524 -9.95 13.84 6.17
CA ILE A 524 -10.08 13.96 4.72
C ILE A 524 -9.04 13.11 4.00
N SER A 525 -7.77 13.20 4.40
CA SER A 525 -6.68 12.45 3.77
C SER A 525 -6.69 10.95 4.11
N GLY A 526 -7.42 10.54 5.15
CA GLY A 526 -7.35 9.19 5.74
C GLY A 526 -6.01 8.89 6.46
N CYS A 527 -5.11 9.88 6.57
CA CYS A 527 -3.83 9.76 7.27
C CYS A 527 -4.00 10.03 8.77
N ILE A 528 -4.83 9.22 9.42
CA ILE A 528 -5.17 9.37 10.83
C ILE A 528 -3.96 9.04 11.70
N LEU A 529 -3.55 10.00 12.54
CA LEU A 529 -2.43 9.91 13.47
C LEU A 529 -2.88 9.39 14.84
N LYS A 530 -4.06 9.81 15.31
CA LYS A 530 -4.63 9.39 16.59
C LYS A 530 -6.15 9.29 16.50
N MET A 531 -6.73 8.29 17.18
CA MET A 531 -8.17 8.05 17.28
C MET A 531 -8.60 7.98 18.75
N ALA A 532 -9.91 8.07 19.00
CA ALA A 532 -10.48 7.73 20.30
C ALA A 532 -10.21 6.25 20.66
N LYS A 533 -10.15 5.93 21.96
CA LYS A 533 -9.68 4.63 22.48
C LYS A 533 -10.51 3.42 22.01
N ASN A 534 -11.77 3.63 21.63
CA ASN A 534 -12.69 2.56 21.24
C ASN A 534 -12.54 2.16 19.76
N PHE A 535 -11.73 2.89 18.99
CA PHE A 535 -11.51 2.64 17.58
C PHE A 535 -10.06 2.24 17.31
N THR A 536 -9.86 1.44 16.27
CA THR A 536 -8.52 1.04 15.84
C THR A 536 -8.32 1.31 14.35
N LYS A 537 -7.09 1.66 13.97
CA LYS A 537 -6.75 1.92 12.57
C LYS A 537 -6.93 0.68 11.68
N SER A 538 -6.82 -0.53 12.22
CA SER A 538 -7.00 -1.78 11.48
C SER A 538 -8.46 -2.09 11.13
N SER A 539 -9.41 -1.71 12.00
CA SER A 539 -10.84 -1.98 11.79
C SER A 539 -11.56 -0.81 11.11
N ASP A 540 -11.26 0.42 11.52
CA ASP A 540 -12.16 1.56 11.26
C ASP A 540 -11.68 2.46 10.11
N ALA A 541 -10.41 2.35 9.70
CA ALA A 541 -9.85 3.26 8.72
C ALA A 541 -10.53 3.18 7.35
N ASP A 542 -10.99 1.99 6.93
CA ASP A 542 -11.76 1.84 5.68
C ASP A 542 -13.17 2.41 5.81
N ALA A 543 -13.85 2.19 6.93
CA ALA A 543 -15.16 2.77 7.20
C ALA A 543 -15.10 4.31 7.17
N ILE A 544 -14.09 4.91 7.79
CA ILE A 544 -13.86 6.36 7.77
C ILE A 544 -13.62 6.85 6.35
N ARG A 545 -12.73 6.20 5.59
CA ARG A 545 -12.46 6.54 4.18
C ARG A 545 -13.73 6.48 3.34
N MET A 546 -14.57 5.47 3.56
CA MET A 546 -15.85 5.32 2.87
C MET A 546 -16.85 6.41 3.26
N ALA A 547 -17.00 6.72 4.55
CA ALA A 547 -17.89 7.76 5.04
C ALA A 547 -17.52 9.14 4.48
N VAL A 548 -16.23 9.51 4.52
CA VAL A 548 -15.72 10.77 3.96
C VAL A 548 -15.94 10.82 2.44
N ARG A 549 -15.66 9.72 1.72
CA ARG A 549 -15.92 9.64 0.28
C ARG A 549 -17.41 9.81 -0.03
N SER A 550 -18.29 9.22 0.78
CA SER A 550 -19.74 9.36 0.64
C SER A 550 -20.17 10.81 0.81
N LEU A 551 -19.70 11.48 1.88
CA LEU A 551 -19.98 12.89 2.13
C LEU A 551 -19.51 13.80 0.99
N ARG A 552 -18.31 13.57 0.46
CA ARG A 552 -17.81 14.33 -0.69
C ARG A 552 -18.64 14.09 -1.95
N LYS A 553 -19.12 12.86 -2.16
CA LYS A 553 -20.02 12.52 -3.28
C LYS A 553 -21.37 13.21 -3.12
N GLU A 554 -21.90 13.26 -1.91
CA GLU A 554 -23.14 13.97 -1.57
C GLU A 554 -22.99 15.48 -1.78
N ALA A 555 -21.89 16.09 -1.33
CA ALA A 555 -21.60 17.49 -1.64
C ALA A 555 -21.55 17.74 -3.16
N ARG A 556 -20.92 16.85 -3.93
CA ARG A 556 -20.95 16.95 -5.40
C ARG A 556 -22.36 16.79 -5.98
N SER A 557 -23.27 16.03 -5.36
CA SER A 557 -24.64 15.93 -5.85
C SER A 557 -25.43 17.20 -5.58
N TRP A 558 -25.28 17.83 -4.40
CA TRP A 558 -25.86 19.16 -4.15
C TRP A 558 -25.42 20.16 -5.21
N PHE A 559 -24.13 20.16 -5.56
CA PHE A 559 -23.60 21.01 -6.62
C PHE A 559 -24.26 20.80 -7.99
N ASN A 560 -24.61 19.54 -8.32
CA ASN A 560 -25.18 19.18 -9.61
C ASN A 560 -26.71 19.26 -9.65
N GLU A 561 -27.41 19.05 -8.53
CA GLU A 561 -28.88 19.18 -8.42
C GLU A 561 -29.33 20.62 -8.66
N MET A 562 -28.46 21.60 -8.40
CA MET A 562 -28.61 22.99 -8.82
C MET A 562 -28.66 23.20 -10.35
N SER A 563 -28.64 22.15 -11.19
CA SER A 563 -28.50 22.25 -12.65
C SER A 563 -29.80 22.03 -13.44
N THR A 564 -30.96 21.97 -12.78
CA THR A 564 -32.26 21.67 -13.40
C THR A 564 -33.20 22.88 -13.47
N ASP A 565 -32.70 24.02 -13.97
CA ASP A 565 -33.57 25.10 -14.47
C ASP A 565 -33.57 25.12 -16.01
N GLU A 566 -34.75 25.32 -16.58
CA GLU A 566 -35.20 24.98 -17.96
C GLU A 566 -34.49 25.64 -19.16
N TYR A 567 -33.31 26.26 -19.01
CA TYR A 567 -32.54 26.78 -20.15
C TYR A 567 -31.08 26.37 -20.02
N GLY A 568 -30.59 25.61 -21.01
CA GLY A 568 -29.27 24.96 -21.03
C GLY A 568 -28.14 25.81 -20.44
N ILE A 569 -27.46 25.24 -19.43
CA ILE A 569 -26.49 25.95 -18.60
C ILE A 569 -25.22 26.29 -19.38
N GLY A 570 -24.88 27.58 -19.42
CA GLY A 570 -23.56 28.06 -19.80
C GLY A 570 -22.51 27.72 -18.75
N GLN A 571 -21.26 27.46 -19.16
CA GLN A 571 -20.18 27.12 -18.21
C GLN A 571 -19.96 28.20 -17.13
N ASP A 572 -20.31 29.44 -17.42
CA ASP A 572 -20.14 30.59 -16.52
C ASP A 572 -21.00 30.48 -15.24
N THR A 573 -22.20 29.88 -15.33
CA THR A 573 -23.08 29.66 -14.16
C THR A 573 -22.48 28.66 -13.16
N LEU A 574 -21.86 27.58 -13.65
CA LEU A 574 -21.21 26.59 -12.78
C LEU A 574 -19.95 27.16 -12.13
N ASP A 575 -19.25 28.05 -12.83
CA ASP A 575 -18.05 28.71 -12.32
C ASP A 575 -18.41 29.75 -11.24
N ALA A 576 -19.52 30.49 -11.40
CA ALA A 576 -20.07 31.38 -10.38
C ALA A 576 -20.49 30.61 -9.11
N LYS A 577 -21.17 29.46 -9.24
CA LYS A 577 -21.51 28.57 -8.10
C LYS A 577 -20.28 28.08 -7.35
N ALA A 578 -19.27 27.59 -8.07
CA ALA A 578 -18.02 27.14 -7.45
C ALA A 578 -17.29 28.30 -6.75
N SER A 579 -17.35 29.51 -7.33
CA SER A 579 -16.83 30.74 -6.72
C SER A 579 -17.55 31.09 -5.42
N ALA A 580 -18.88 30.94 -5.37
CA ALA A 580 -19.66 31.16 -4.15
C ALA A 580 -19.26 30.18 -3.03
N TRP A 581 -19.11 28.89 -3.35
CA TRP A 581 -18.63 27.88 -2.39
C TRP A 581 -17.24 28.21 -1.84
N TYR A 582 -16.34 28.68 -2.71
CA TYR A 582 -15.02 29.15 -2.30
C TYR A 582 -15.13 30.39 -1.40
N HIS A 583 -15.95 31.38 -1.79
CA HIS A 583 -16.13 32.64 -1.07
C HIS A 583 -16.62 32.42 0.35
N VAL A 584 -17.73 31.72 0.54
CA VAL A 584 -18.33 31.47 1.86
C VAL A 584 -17.40 30.65 2.77
N THR A 585 -16.44 29.92 2.19
CA THR A 585 -15.47 29.12 2.96
C THR A 585 -14.19 29.88 3.31
N TYR A 586 -13.65 30.67 2.38
CA TYR A 586 -12.31 31.29 2.51
C TYR A 586 -12.35 32.78 2.83
N HIS A 587 -13.46 33.49 2.59
CA HIS A 587 -13.52 34.91 2.83
C HIS A 587 -13.49 35.21 4.34
N PRO A 588 -12.68 36.20 4.81
CA PRO A 588 -12.48 36.47 6.24
C PRO A 588 -13.74 36.82 7.03
N GLU A 589 -14.80 37.26 6.35
CA GLU A 589 -16.10 37.59 6.95
C GLU A 589 -16.83 36.36 7.46
N PHE A 590 -16.69 35.23 6.76
CA PHE A 590 -17.33 33.97 7.12
C PHE A 590 -16.48 33.11 8.07
N TRP A 591 -15.25 33.53 8.37
CA TRP A 591 -14.40 32.80 9.30
C TRP A 591 -15.00 32.79 10.70
N GLY A 592 -15.26 31.58 11.21
CA GLY A 592 -15.85 31.37 12.53
C GLY A 592 -17.38 31.52 12.58
N CYS A 593 -18.05 31.77 11.45
CA CYS A 593 -19.51 31.85 11.38
C CYS A 593 -20.21 30.48 11.34
N TYR A 594 -19.45 29.42 11.04
CA TYR A 594 -19.96 28.04 10.99
C TYR A 594 -19.65 27.30 12.29
N ASN A 595 -20.44 26.27 12.59
CA ASN A 595 -20.33 25.43 13.79
C ASN A 595 -20.64 26.16 15.12
N GLU A 596 -21.24 27.36 15.07
CA GLU A 596 -21.76 28.03 16.26
C GLU A 596 -22.86 27.15 16.91
N GLY A 597 -22.71 26.82 18.20
CA GLY A 597 -23.66 26.00 18.96
C GLY A 597 -23.30 24.52 19.10
N TYR A 598 -22.36 23.98 18.33
CA TYR A 598 -21.97 22.55 18.38
C TYR A 598 -20.79 22.25 19.33
N GLY A 599 -20.66 23.02 20.42
CA GLY A 599 -19.54 22.99 21.35
C GLY A 599 -18.40 23.92 20.92
N ARG A 600 -17.78 24.64 21.87
CA ARG A 600 -16.82 25.74 21.62
C ARG A 600 -15.50 25.36 20.91
N ASP A 601 -15.32 24.10 20.51
CA ASP A 601 -14.02 23.55 20.11
C ASP A 601 -13.94 23.11 18.62
N ARG A 602 -15.03 23.16 17.85
CA ARG A 602 -14.98 22.76 16.42
C ARG A 602 -14.24 23.81 15.58
N PRO A 603 -13.21 23.43 14.79
CA PRO A 603 -12.46 24.36 13.96
C PRO A 603 -13.24 24.78 12.72
N HIS A 604 -12.89 25.93 12.13
CA HIS A 604 -13.39 26.36 10.81
C HIS A 604 -12.87 25.42 9.72
N LEU A 605 -13.77 24.64 9.10
CA LEU A 605 -13.44 23.63 8.09
C LEU A 605 -13.40 24.25 6.68
N ILE A 606 -12.42 23.84 5.86
CA ILE A 606 -12.16 24.46 4.55
C ILE A 606 -12.13 23.51 3.36
N SER A 607 -12.43 22.22 3.56
CA SER A 607 -12.42 21.20 2.50
C SER A 607 -13.66 21.19 1.61
N PHE A 608 -14.74 21.86 2.03
CA PHE A 608 -16.02 21.95 1.31
C PHE A 608 -15.89 22.34 -0.18
N PRO A 609 -15.31 23.50 -0.55
CA PRO A 609 -15.23 23.91 -1.96
C PRO A 609 -14.36 22.97 -2.80
N TRP A 610 -13.41 22.27 -2.17
CA TRP A 610 -12.57 21.26 -2.83
C TRP A 610 -13.30 19.94 -3.09
N CYS A 611 -14.57 19.81 -2.72
CA CYS A 611 -15.46 18.80 -3.26
C CYS A 611 -15.73 19.02 -4.75
N VAL A 612 -15.53 20.23 -5.29
CA VAL A 612 -15.63 20.54 -6.73
C VAL A 612 -14.30 21.07 -7.29
N TYR A 613 -13.18 20.51 -6.80
CA TYR A 613 -11.82 20.96 -7.15
C TYR A 613 -11.58 21.11 -8.66
N ASP A 614 -12.16 20.24 -9.48
CA ASP A 614 -12.02 20.25 -10.94
C ASP A 614 -12.62 21.51 -11.59
N ARG A 615 -13.62 22.14 -10.97
CA ARG A 615 -14.18 23.43 -11.40
C ARG A 615 -13.29 24.58 -10.96
N LEU A 616 -12.88 24.60 -9.69
CA LEU A 616 -11.98 25.64 -9.15
C LEU A 616 -10.65 25.70 -9.93
N LEU A 617 -10.07 24.54 -10.25
CA LEU A 617 -8.84 24.48 -11.05
C LEU A 617 -9.05 25.05 -12.46
N ARG A 618 -10.20 24.77 -13.10
CA ARG A 618 -10.52 25.34 -14.42
C ARG A 618 -10.65 26.86 -14.39
N ILE A 619 -11.30 27.42 -13.36
CA ILE A 619 -11.38 28.87 -13.16
C ILE A 619 -9.96 29.46 -13.06
N LYS A 620 -9.11 28.83 -12.24
CA LYS A 620 -7.72 29.25 -12.05
C LYS A 620 -6.90 29.18 -13.33
N GLU A 621 -7.01 28.10 -14.09
CA GLU A 621 -6.32 27.90 -15.37
C GLU A 621 -6.73 28.93 -16.43
N ARG A 622 -8.03 29.26 -16.51
CA ARG A 622 -8.52 30.32 -17.41
C ARG A 622 -7.91 31.68 -17.04
N ARG A 623 -7.93 32.05 -15.76
CA ARG A 623 -7.32 33.28 -15.26
C ARG A 623 -5.81 33.34 -15.55
N ASN A 624 -5.09 32.24 -15.33
CA ASN A 624 -3.66 32.13 -15.64
C ASN A 624 -3.38 32.24 -17.15
N SER A 625 -4.24 31.65 -17.99
CA SER A 625 -4.13 31.73 -19.44
C SER A 625 -4.34 33.17 -19.94
N LEU A 626 -5.35 33.87 -19.40
CA LEU A 626 -5.61 35.28 -19.72
C LEU A 626 -4.42 36.19 -19.36
N ARG A 627 -3.75 35.93 -18.23
CA ARG A 627 -2.53 36.66 -17.82
C ARG A 627 -1.37 36.42 -18.78
N THR A 628 -1.22 35.20 -19.28
CA THR A 628 -0.15 34.83 -20.23
C THR A 628 -0.39 35.41 -21.63
N ILE A 629 -1.64 35.51 -22.08
CA ILE A 629 -2.00 35.97 -23.43
C ILE A 629 -2.07 37.51 -23.55
N ARG A 630 -2.40 38.23 -22.46
CA ARG A 630 -2.50 39.71 -22.48
C ARG A 630 -1.91 40.37 -21.22
N PRO A 631 -0.58 40.58 -21.16
CA PRO A 631 0.06 41.25 -20.02
C PRO A 631 -0.48 42.67 -19.77
N GLY A 632 -0.88 43.40 -20.83
CA GLY A 632 -1.31 44.80 -20.74
C GLY A 632 -2.73 45.02 -20.17
N LEU A 633 -3.64 44.06 -20.27
CA LEU A 633 -5.05 44.23 -19.87
C LEU A 633 -5.28 44.03 -18.37
N VAL A 634 -4.38 43.31 -17.69
CA VAL A 634 -4.42 43.09 -16.23
C VAL A 634 -4.12 44.39 -15.48
N SER A 635 -3.29 45.28 -16.05
CA SER A 635 -3.04 46.60 -15.47
C SER A 635 -4.28 47.51 -15.49
N LEU A 636 -5.14 47.37 -16.50
CA LEU A 636 -6.40 48.11 -16.64
C LEU A 636 -7.51 47.54 -15.73
N LEU A 637 -7.61 46.21 -15.59
CA LEU A 637 -8.57 45.57 -14.69
C LEU A 637 -8.25 45.79 -13.21
N ASN A 638 -6.96 45.75 -12.82
CA ASN A 638 -6.55 46.07 -11.45
C ASN A 638 -6.74 47.56 -11.11
N ASN A 639 -6.56 48.47 -12.08
CA ASN A 639 -6.84 49.90 -11.89
C ASN A 639 -8.34 50.24 -11.89
N MET A 640 -9.19 49.48 -12.59
CA MET A 640 -10.64 49.68 -12.51
C MET A 640 -11.22 49.21 -11.18
N ASN A 641 -10.72 48.10 -10.61
CA ASN A 641 -11.17 47.60 -9.29
C ASN A 641 -10.69 48.47 -8.10
N GLN A 642 -9.59 49.22 -8.23
CA GLN A 642 -9.20 50.22 -7.22
C GLN A 642 -10.06 51.49 -7.29
N ASN A 643 -10.49 51.92 -8.48
CA ASN A 643 -11.30 53.13 -8.63
C ASN A 643 -12.77 52.95 -8.21
N LEU A 644 -13.28 51.72 -8.16
CA LEU A 644 -14.62 51.40 -7.64
C LEU A 644 -14.68 51.28 -6.10
N ARG A 645 -13.53 51.32 -5.40
CA ARG A 645 -13.47 51.33 -3.91
C ARG A 645 -13.34 52.73 -3.30
N LEU A 646 -13.38 53.78 -4.12
CA LEU A 646 -13.27 55.19 -3.69
C LEU A 646 -14.52 56.02 -4.04
N ARG A 647 -15.69 55.38 -4.16
CA ARG A 647 -16.99 56.06 -4.23
C ARG A 647 -18.00 55.44 -3.29
#